data_AF-A0A928A6M5-F1
#
_entry.id   AF-A0A928A6M5-F1
#
_cell.length_a   1.000
_cell.length_b   1.000
_cell.length_c   1.000
_cell.angle_alpha   90.00
_cell.angle_beta   90.00
_cell.angle_gamma   90.00
#
_symmetry.space_group_name_H-M   'P 1'
#
loop_
_entity.id
_entity.type
_entity.pdbx_description
1 polymer ?
#
loop_
_entity_poly.entity_id
_entity_poly.type
_entity_poly.pdbx_seq_one_letter_code
_entity_poly.pdbx_strand_id
1 'polypeptide(L)'
;MMRKRKSLTLLMAVMMLLTLILGGCKKEDEGPDDVPISLEPAGDVISRYSKDDTDYASKPLEDTKIVRLHYRRNDDTGNNREVYQPWNVWAWDMANGGNGAAYQFTGYDDYGVYADLNLNVISEGKGTDLVGFIVRTDNWSKDPDGDRSIEVEPQSNGGVQNVYVRTQEATVFDTEENACKSIISYAMLRNSNTISAYFKPIRADFKSYRPRFGIKINGEEYKDFTMEEFDDSLKMANLTLKRELNINDVVTVSYRFDNSWINEVDLMLTNYFDTEEFNEKYTYTGDDLGVTFDNENNPTATTFKVWAPTSTAMVLNIYDTGDYMTDKTPLATYDMSMGEKGVYSYTVNEDLDGKYYTYTVTNSKGTNEVVDPYARSAGINGRRGMVVNFTRLNGSIDGWSSDVRPFEGNAVDASIYEIHIRDMTISPTSGVEEKYRGRFLGLAQTGTTYTENGVTVTTGLDHMKELGITHVQIQPFYDYSSVDETRVSSFMSDDNYNWGYDPLNYNVLEGSYSTDPYDGYNRIREFKEMVMAMHKAGLSINMDVVYNHTSASENSNFNLLVPYYYYRTKANGTFYNGSGCGNEMASDRFMVNKFFRESCQFWIDEYHLSGFRFDLMGLIDNQTMIDIYNDCRYIYPQIMIYGEPWTGGATKLKAGTSASNLKGQTTVQRSLGQDFFCGDNVLVGAFNDVIRNAVRGENNPAKGYVQGDNSNTSVITLGIQGQFSRDTIQGANINPNQVLNYVACHDNYTLYDQLVQTMKPERLPMAYTQADSIIFLAEGVPFIQEGEDFMRSKRYSDTGKYEGNSYNVGDFINVMDYSLKVQHNDIFKKTRELIRFRKNTPEFRLASRDEIRNQVKIITAANGNIEYDINDYKIIHSIIGHKVELDGTYEIVYSNVRSSYGTVSGTVSAGTNESLVLKKVN
;
A
#
# COMPACT_ATOMS: atom_id res chain seq x y z
N MET A 1 -2.62 -6.70 -78.57
CA MET A 1 -1.92 -5.58 -79.24
C MET A 1 -0.64 -5.28 -78.47
N MET A 2 0.50 -5.72 -78.99
CA MET A 2 1.56 -4.84 -79.55
C MET A 2 2.14 -3.85 -78.53
N ARG A 3 3.30 -4.16 -77.92
CA ARG A 3 4.69 -3.96 -78.44
C ARG A 3 5.24 -2.56 -78.09
N LYS A 4 6.33 -2.51 -77.32
CA LYS A 4 7.71 -2.10 -77.75
C LYS A 4 8.61 -1.92 -76.50
N ARG A 5 9.65 -2.77 -76.34
CA ARG A 5 11.10 -2.58 -76.69
C ARG A 5 11.83 -1.72 -75.64
N LYS A 6 12.71 -2.24 -74.78
CA LYS A 6 14.04 -2.88 -74.95
C LYS A 6 15.05 -2.08 -75.79
N SER A 7 16.06 -1.55 -75.09
CA SER A 7 17.47 -1.29 -75.49
C SER A 7 18.18 -0.78 -74.22
N LEU A 8 19.41 -1.13 -73.83
CA LEU A 8 20.55 -1.64 -74.58
C LEU A 8 21.51 -2.40 -73.64
N THR A 9 22.25 -3.33 -74.22
CA THR A 9 23.16 -4.31 -73.62
C THR A 9 24.62 -3.84 -73.69
N LEU A 10 25.51 -4.50 -72.93
CA LEU A 10 26.82 -5.06 -73.34
C LEU A 10 28.11 -4.41 -72.77
N LEU A 11 28.86 -5.16 -71.96
CA LEU A 11 30.23 -5.71 -72.23
C LEU A 11 30.72 -6.49 -70.98
N MET A 12 30.89 -7.83 -71.02
CA MET A 12 32.14 -8.62 -71.24
C MET A 12 33.14 -8.61 -70.05
N ALA A 13 33.82 -9.68 -69.59
CA ALA A 13 33.85 -11.12 -69.91
C ALA A 13 34.78 -11.87 -68.91
N VAL A 14 34.40 -13.09 -68.52
CA VAL A 14 35.13 -14.37 -68.38
C VAL A 14 36.63 -14.43 -67.96
N MET A 15 36.91 -15.13 -66.85
CA MET A 15 37.98 -16.14 -66.56
C MET A 15 38.24 -16.13 -65.03
N MET A 16 38.19 -17.24 -64.26
CA MET A 16 39.12 -18.38 -64.26
C MET A 16 38.55 -19.56 -63.45
N LEU A 17 39.03 -20.76 -63.82
CA LEU A 17 38.80 -22.07 -63.21
C LEU A 17 39.84 -22.39 -62.11
N LEU A 18 39.39 -23.06 -61.05
CA LEU A 18 40.06 -24.12 -60.25
C LEU A 18 41.38 -23.85 -59.47
N THR A 19 41.29 -24.01 -58.14
CA THR A 19 42.22 -24.82 -57.31
C THR A 19 41.53 -25.25 -56.00
N LEU A 20 41.58 -26.56 -55.70
CA LEU A 20 41.25 -27.17 -54.40
C LEU A 20 42.36 -26.86 -53.36
N ILE A 21 42.02 -26.82 -52.07
CA ILE A 21 42.45 -27.78 -51.02
C ILE A 21 42.02 -27.29 -49.61
N LEU A 22 41.19 -28.13 -48.97
CA LEU A 22 41.07 -28.53 -47.55
C LEU A 22 41.31 -27.53 -46.41
N GLY A 23 40.28 -27.47 -45.54
CA GLY A 23 40.44 -27.67 -44.09
C GLY A 23 40.25 -26.44 -43.21
N GLY A 24 39.22 -26.47 -42.34
CA GLY A 24 39.18 -25.64 -41.14
C GLY A 24 37.80 -25.10 -40.77
N CYS A 25 37.22 -25.68 -39.71
CA CYS A 25 36.14 -25.20 -38.84
C CYS A 25 34.94 -24.46 -39.45
N LYS A 26 33.74 -25.05 -39.24
CA LYS A 26 32.46 -24.36 -39.27
C LYS A 26 32.55 -23.07 -38.44
N LYS A 27 32.37 -21.91 -39.08
CA LYS A 27 31.92 -20.70 -38.41
C LYS A 27 30.44 -20.88 -38.07
N GLU A 28 30.08 -20.56 -36.84
CA GLU A 28 28.69 -20.31 -36.45
C GLU A 28 28.24 -19.05 -37.18
N ASP A 29 27.21 -19.16 -38.02
CA ASP A 29 26.60 -18.00 -38.67
C ASP A 29 25.80 -17.23 -37.61
N GLU A 30 26.32 -16.09 -37.15
CA GLU A 30 25.68 -15.17 -36.20
C GLU A 30 24.91 -14.05 -36.95
N GLY A 31 23.86 -13.49 -36.32
CA GLY A 31 22.89 -12.54 -36.89
C GLY A 31 23.44 -11.17 -37.37
N PRO A 32 22.56 -10.24 -37.78
CA PRO A 32 22.86 -9.21 -38.78
C PRO A 32 23.72 -8.07 -38.23
N ASP A 33 25.04 -8.22 -38.24
CA ASP A 33 25.99 -7.28 -38.86
C ASP A 33 27.43 -7.65 -38.52
N ASP A 34 28.00 -8.52 -39.34
CA ASP A 34 29.21 -9.27 -39.03
C ASP A 34 30.49 -8.71 -39.67
N VAL A 35 30.66 -7.38 -39.65
CA VAL A 35 31.93 -6.74 -40.04
C VAL A 35 32.38 -5.72 -39.00
N PRO A 36 33.37 -6.06 -38.14
CA PRO A 36 34.08 -5.09 -37.34
C PRO A 36 34.83 -4.11 -38.26
N ILE A 37 34.65 -2.80 -38.07
CA ILE A 37 35.52 -1.80 -38.69
C ILE A 37 36.79 -1.74 -37.85
N SER A 38 37.92 -2.13 -38.43
CA SER A 38 39.23 -1.87 -37.84
C SER A 38 39.52 -0.38 -37.92
N LEU A 39 39.62 0.28 -36.77
CA LEU A 39 40.25 1.59 -36.65
C LEU A 39 41.66 1.37 -36.09
N GLU A 40 42.65 1.85 -36.83
CA GLU A 40 44.05 1.80 -36.41
C GLU A 40 44.23 2.49 -35.05
N PRO A 41 45.08 1.94 -34.16
CA PRO A 41 45.36 2.57 -32.88
C PRO A 41 45.98 3.94 -33.11
N ALA A 42 45.36 4.98 -32.54
CA ALA A 42 45.98 6.29 -32.45
C ALA A 42 47.25 6.17 -31.58
N GLY A 43 48.34 6.73 -32.10
CA GLY A 43 49.71 6.46 -31.66
C GLY A 43 50.01 6.69 -30.19
N ASP A 44 51.11 6.06 -29.77
CA ASP A 44 51.78 6.16 -28.47
C ASP A 44 51.57 7.52 -27.79
N VAL A 45 50.80 7.53 -26.71
CA VAL A 45 50.80 8.65 -25.76
C VAL A 45 52.03 8.51 -24.88
N ILE A 46 53.04 9.30 -25.22
CA ILE A 46 54.23 9.55 -24.41
C ILE A 46 53.78 9.94 -22.99
N SER A 47 54.15 9.13 -22.00
CA SER A 47 53.95 9.45 -20.58
C SER A 47 54.65 10.78 -20.26
N ARG A 48 53.88 11.81 -19.92
CA ARG A 48 54.42 13.04 -19.32
C ARG A 48 54.17 13.04 -17.82
N TYR A 49 54.81 12.13 -17.10
CA TYR A 49 55.25 12.35 -15.73
C TYR A 49 56.59 11.65 -15.53
N SER A 50 57.56 12.41 -15.02
CA SER A 50 58.84 11.88 -14.55
C SER A 50 58.58 10.83 -13.47
N LYS A 51 59.49 9.87 -13.40
CA LYS A 51 59.58 8.83 -12.38
C LYS A 51 59.82 9.35 -10.96
N ASP A 52 59.69 10.65 -10.74
CA ASP A 52 60.03 11.37 -9.52
C ASP A 52 58.92 12.41 -9.25
N ASP A 53 57.89 11.96 -8.55
CA ASP A 53 57.16 12.72 -7.52
C ASP A 53 56.41 11.69 -6.66
N THR A 54 57.16 10.71 -6.17
CA THR A 54 56.79 9.89 -5.01
C THR A 54 57.14 10.69 -3.76
N ASP A 55 56.27 11.58 -3.31
CA ASP A 55 56.30 11.99 -1.91
C ASP A 55 54.92 12.39 -1.38
N TYR A 56 54.09 11.36 -1.20
CA TYR A 56 53.43 11.17 0.09
C TYR A 56 53.67 9.71 0.48
N ALA A 57 54.79 9.48 1.16
CA ALA A 57 55.08 8.19 1.75
C ALA A 57 53.99 7.81 2.78
N SER A 58 52.98 7.03 2.37
CA SER A 58 52.31 6.14 3.30
C SER A 58 53.37 5.14 3.76
N LYS A 59 53.83 5.27 5.01
CA LYS A 59 54.65 4.25 5.67
C LYS A 59 54.01 2.88 5.45
N PRO A 60 54.78 1.80 5.21
CA PRO A 60 54.20 0.46 5.26
C PRO A 60 53.68 0.25 6.68
N LEU A 61 52.36 0.14 6.81
CA LEU A 61 51.69 -0.26 8.03
C LEU A 61 51.79 -1.78 8.09
N GLU A 62 52.84 -2.30 8.71
CA GLU A 62 52.88 -3.71 9.10
C GLU A 62 51.65 -3.98 9.99
N ASP A 63 50.88 -5.02 9.64
CA ASP A 63 49.65 -5.51 10.30
C ASP A 63 48.32 -4.72 10.14
N THR A 64 48.10 -3.96 9.06
CA THR A 64 46.77 -3.36 8.79
C THR A 64 46.01 -4.02 7.64
N LYS A 65 44.77 -4.47 7.90
CA LYS A 65 43.83 -4.87 6.85
C LYS A 65 43.27 -3.63 6.15
N ILE A 66 43.41 -3.54 4.84
CA ILE A 66 43.02 -2.37 4.04
C ILE A 66 42.02 -2.79 2.96
N VAL A 67 41.00 -1.96 2.75
CA VAL A 67 40.19 -1.97 1.53
C VAL A 67 40.60 -0.76 0.68
N ARG A 68 41.12 -1.00 -0.52
CA ARG A 68 41.42 0.06 -1.49
C ARG A 68 40.19 0.28 -2.36
N LEU A 69 39.56 1.44 -2.19
CA LEU A 69 38.41 1.87 -2.97
C LEU A 69 38.88 2.73 -4.14
N HIS A 70 38.69 2.22 -5.34
CA HIS A 70 38.96 2.89 -6.61
C HIS A 70 37.71 3.59 -7.13
N TYR A 71 37.80 4.85 -7.53
CA TYR A 71 36.69 5.68 -7.98
C TYR A 71 37.01 6.36 -9.31
N ARG A 72 36.15 6.09 -10.29
CA ARG A 72 36.24 6.68 -11.64
C ARG A 72 35.06 7.60 -11.91
N ARG A 73 35.36 8.81 -12.41
CA ARG A 73 34.33 9.75 -12.85
C ARG A 73 34.10 9.70 -14.36
N ASN A 74 32.85 9.90 -14.77
CA ASN A 74 32.47 9.91 -16.19
C ASN A 74 33.00 11.14 -16.96
N ASP A 75 33.34 12.21 -16.24
CA ASP A 75 33.92 13.45 -16.78
C ASP A 75 35.45 13.46 -16.75
N ASP A 76 36.08 12.37 -16.28
CA ASP A 76 37.51 12.17 -16.41
C ASP A 76 37.86 11.76 -17.85
N THR A 77 38.62 12.64 -18.51
CA THR A 77 39.05 12.47 -19.90
C THR A 77 40.50 11.97 -20.02
N GLY A 78 41.07 11.47 -18.92
CA GLY A 78 42.43 10.95 -18.85
C GLY A 78 43.51 12.02 -18.64
N ASN A 79 43.14 13.30 -18.66
CA ASN A 79 44.05 14.44 -18.46
C ASN A 79 43.53 15.48 -17.45
N ASN A 80 42.38 15.25 -16.80
CA ASN A 80 41.74 16.24 -15.93
C ASN A 80 41.54 15.69 -14.52
N ARG A 81 42.59 15.69 -13.70
CA ARG A 81 42.53 15.23 -12.31
C ARG A 81 41.83 16.23 -11.37
N GLU A 82 41.51 17.44 -11.83
CA GLU A 82 40.81 18.46 -11.03
C GLU A 82 39.36 18.06 -10.71
N VAL A 83 38.74 17.19 -11.53
CA VAL A 83 37.35 16.75 -11.33
C VAL A 83 37.16 15.94 -10.03
N TYR A 84 38.23 15.37 -9.48
CA TYR A 84 38.19 14.59 -8.23
C TYR A 84 38.45 15.42 -6.97
N GLN A 85 39.01 16.63 -7.10
CA GLN A 85 39.39 17.49 -5.97
C GLN A 85 38.26 17.76 -4.95
N PRO A 86 36.99 17.96 -5.34
CA PRO A 86 35.93 18.20 -4.35
C PRO A 86 35.42 16.92 -3.68
N TRP A 87 35.94 15.73 -4.02
CA TRP A 87 35.41 14.44 -3.58
C TRP A 87 36.32 13.73 -2.59
N ASN A 88 35.71 13.03 -1.63
CA ASN A 88 36.35 12.13 -0.69
C ASN A 88 35.42 10.95 -0.37
N VAL A 89 35.90 10.01 0.45
CA VAL A 89 35.12 8.86 0.92
C VAL A 89 34.79 9.04 2.39
N TRP A 90 33.55 8.78 2.77
CA TRP A 90 33.17 8.58 4.17
C TRP A 90 32.82 7.11 4.37
N ALA A 91 33.50 6.43 5.30
CA ALA A 91 33.32 4.99 5.53
C ALA A 91 33.10 4.69 7.02
N TRP A 92 32.25 3.72 7.34
CA TRP A 92 31.89 3.32 8.71
C TRP A 92 31.70 1.80 8.84
N ASP A 93 31.80 1.31 10.07
CA ASP A 93 31.51 -0.10 10.39
C ASP A 93 30.01 -0.31 10.37
N MET A 94 29.54 -0.98 9.32
CA MET A 94 28.12 -1.22 9.09
C MET A 94 27.62 -2.43 9.87
N ALA A 95 28.50 -3.39 10.19
CA ALA A 95 28.17 -4.56 11.00
C ALA A 95 27.96 -4.20 12.48
N ASN A 96 28.79 -3.31 13.04
CA ASN A 96 28.81 -3.02 14.48
C ASN A 96 28.38 -1.59 14.87
N GLY A 97 28.06 -0.72 13.91
CA GLY A 97 27.52 0.63 14.16
C GLY A 97 28.54 1.69 14.60
N GLY A 98 29.53 2.01 13.75
CA GLY A 98 30.60 2.97 14.05
C GLY A 98 30.33 4.44 13.69
N ASN A 99 31.12 5.37 14.26
CA ASN A 99 31.01 6.82 14.03
C ASN A 99 31.47 7.30 12.64
N GLY A 100 32.12 6.42 11.87
CA GLY A 100 32.63 6.70 10.53
C GLY A 100 33.89 7.59 10.47
N ALA A 101 34.60 7.54 9.36
CA ALA A 101 35.80 8.32 9.10
C ALA A 101 35.85 8.82 7.65
N ALA A 102 36.43 10.01 7.45
CA ALA A 102 36.69 10.57 6.14
C ALA A 102 38.07 10.12 5.62
N TYR A 103 38.11 9.68 4.37
CA TYR A 103 39.31 9.27 3.64
C TYR A 103 39.42 10.12 2.38
N GLN A 104 40.54 10.83 2.26
CA GLN A 104 40.87 11.53 1.02
C GLN A 104 41.35 10.51 -0.01
N PHE A 105 41.16 10.83 -1.29
CA PHE A 105 41.79 10.09 -2.35
C PHE A 105 43.30 10.38 -2.34
N THR A 106 44.11 9.36 -2.07
CA THR A 106 45.55 9.49 -1.85
C THR A 106 46.39 8.96 -3.00
N GLY A 107 45.78 8.29 -3.98
CA GLY A 107 46.48 7.83 -5.17
C GLY A 107 45.62 7.83 -6.42
N TYR A 108 46.26 7.49 -7.53
CA TYR A 108 45.68 7.48 -8.86
C TYR A 108 46.31 6.36 -9.68
N ASP A 109 45.49 5.60 -10.41
CA ASP A 109 45.91 4.52 -11.31
C ASP A 109 45.16 4.60 -12.66
N ASP A 110 45.25 3.53 -13.45
CA ASP A 110 44.65 3.47 -14.79
C ASP A 110 43.11 3.47 -14.75
N TYR A 111 42.51 3.13 -13.60
CA TYR A 111 41.06 3.16 -13.41
C TYR A 111 40.57 4.53 -12.94
N GLY A 112 41.27 5.17 -12.00
CA GLY A 112 40.89 6.48 -11.46
C GLY A 112 41.64 6.85 -10.18
N VAL A 113 40.99 7.62 -9.30
CA VAL A 113 41.56 7.91 -7.97
C VAL A 113 41.25 6.78 -7.00
N TYR A 114 42.08 6.56 -5.98
CA TYR A 114 41.79 5.58 -4.94
C TYR A 114 42.07 6.09 -3.52
N ALA A 115 41.34 5.50 -2.56
CA ALA A 115 41.50 5.74 -1.13
C ALA A 115 41.71 4.41 -0.40
N ASP A 116 42.67 4.38 0.52
CA ASP A 116 42.97 3.21 1.35
C ASP A 116 42.19 3.30 2.68
N LEU A 117 41.12 2.51 2.77
CA LEU A 117 40.26 2.42 3.93
C LEU A 117 40.86 1.47 4.97
N ASN A 118 41.30 2.02 6.11
CA ASN A 118 41.88 1.24 7.19
C ASN A 118 40.79 0.62 8.07
N LEU A 119 40.64 -0.71 8.01
CA LEU A 119 39.56 -1.42 8.69
C LEU A 119 39.66 -1.35 10.22
N ASN A 120 40.87 -1.23 10.78
CA ASN A 120 41.05 -1.07 12.23
C ASN A 120 40.53 0.30 12.71
N VAL A 121 40.64 1.34 11.87
CA VAL A 121 40.10 2.67 12.17
C VAL A 121 38.58 2.65 12.05
N ILE A 122 38.05 2.06 10.97
CA ILE A 122 36.61 1.98 10.71
C ILE A 122 35.87 1.21 11.81
N SER A 123 36.43 0.08 12.24
CA SER A 123 35.85 -0.79 13.29
C SER A 123 36.23 -0.41 14.72
N GLU A 124 36.98 0.68 14.92
CA GLU A 124 37.52 1.08 16.24
C GLU A 124 38.28 -0.08 16.94
N GLY A 125 38.96 -0.92 16.16
CA GLY A 125 39.72 -2.09 16.65
C GLY A 125 38.90 -3.34 16.94
N LYS A 126 37.58 -3.35 16.69
CA LYS A 126 36.69 -4.51 16.92
C LYS A 126 36.75 -5.56 15.79
N GLY A 127 37.25 -5.16 14.62
CA GLY A 127 37.10 -5.93 13.39
C GLY A 127 35.71 -5.76 12.79
N THR A 128 35.62 -5.81 11.46
CA THR A 128 34.37 -5.72 10.72
C THR A 128 34.45 -6.63 9.49
N ASP A 129 33.33 -7.26 9.17
CA ASP A 129 33.10 -8.02 7.95
C ASP A 129 32.27 -7.23 6.93
N LEU A 130 31.77 -6.04 7.28
CA LEU A 130 30.94 -5.20 6.42
C LEU A 130 31.23 -3.71 6.62
N VAL A 131 31.76 -3.06 5.59
CA VAL A 131 32.04 -1.62 5.57
C VAL A 131 30.98 -0.88 4.78
N GLY A 132 30.31 0.08 5.41
CA GLY A 132 29.45 1.05 4.72
C GLY A 132 30.29 2.23 4.23
N PHE A 133 29.99 2.78 3.06
CA PHE A 133 30.65 3.98 2.55
C PHE A 133 29.79 4.84 1.62
N ILE A 134 30.17 6.10 1.50
CA ILE A 134 29.71 7.04 0.47
C ILE A 134 30.90 7.77 -0.15
N VAL A 135 30.82 8.01 -1.46
CA VAL A 135 31.70 8.97 -2.14
C VAL A 135 30.97 10.30 -2.13
N ARG A 136 31.56 11.32 -1.54
CA ARG A 136 30.88 12.59 -1.27
C ARG A 136 31.77 13.80 -1.45
N THR A 137 31.14 14.97 -1.54
CA THR A 137 31.82 16.25 -1.34
C THR A 137 31.83 16.66 0.13
N ASP A 138 32.60 17.70 0.46
CA ASP A 138 32.60 18.30 1.81
C ASP A 138 31.22 18.86 2.21
N ASN A 139 30.41 19.27 1.22
CA ASN A 139 29.02 19.70 1.41
C ASN A 139 28.02 18.52 1.39
N TRP A 140 28.49 17.28 1.52
CA TRP A 140 27.68 16.05 1.59
C TRP A 140 26.85 15.71 0.34
N SER A 141 27.18 16.28 -0.81
CA SER A 141 26.63 15.78 -2.08
C SER A 141 27.23 14.40 -2.38
N LYS A 142 26.40 13.38 -2.60
CA LYS A 142 26.81 11.98 -2.79
C LYS A 142 26.93 11.60 -4.28
N ASP A 143 27.74 10.59 -4.58
CA ASP A 143 27.83 9.98 -5.91
C ASP A 143 27.95 8.44 -5.87
N PRO A 144 26.88 7.69 -6.19
CA PRO A 144 25.51 8.14 -6.46
C PRO A 144 24.81 8.63 -5.19
N ASP A 145 23.55 9.07 -5.32
CA ASP A 145 22.69 9.32 -4.16
C ASP A 145 22.31 7.99 -3.49
N GLY A 146 22.96 7.68 -2.36
CA GLY A 146 22.75 6.45 -1.60
C GLY A 146 24.01 5.95 -0.90
N ASP A 147 23.81 5.03 0.04
CA ASP A 147 24.88 4.38 0.79
C ASP A 147 25.26 3.07 0.08
N ARG A 148 26.55 2.71 0.11
CA ARG A 148 27.06 1.46 -0.47
C ARG A 148 27.75 0.64 0.60
N SER A 149 27.85 -0.67 0.39
CA SER A 149 28.52 -1.58 1.32
C SER A 149 29.58 -2.42 0.62
N ILE A 150 30.61 -2.82 1.38
CA ILE A 150 31.70 -3.71 0.95
C ILE A 150 31.75 -4.85 1.96
N GLU A 151 31.54 -6.07 1.49
CA GLU A 151 31.84 -7.27 2.27
C GLU A 151 33.36 -7.45 2.33
N VAL A 152 33.90 -7.52 3.55
CA VAL A 152 35.33 -7.65 3.77
C VAL A 152 35.70 -9.12 3.65
N GLU A 153 36.54 -9.44 2.67
CA GLU A 153 36.98 -10.82 2.46
C GLU A 153 37.97 -11.29 3.55
N PRO A 154 37.99 -12.59 3.90
CA PRO A 154 38.99 -13.18 4.79
C PRO A 154 40.39 -13.09 4.18
N GLN A 155 41.11 -12.00 4.47
CA GLN A 155 42.44 -11.78 3.90
C GLN A 155 43.52 -12.56 4.67
N SER A 156 44.50 -13.12 3.95
CA SER A 156 45.80 -13.50 4.53
C SER A 156 46.47 -12.26 5.13
N ASN A 157 46.99 -12.35 6.35
CA ASN A 157 47.61 -11.24 7.10
C ASN A 157 48.41 -10.28 6.19
N GLY A 158 47.96 -9.02 6.11
CA GLY A 158 48.67 -7.93 5.40
C GLY A 158 48.24 -7.64 3.95
N GLY A 159 47.10 -8.17 3.48
CA GLY A 159 46.59 -7.90 2.13
C GLY A 159 45.81 -6.57 1.96
N VAL A 160 45.62 -6.18 0.69
CA VAL A 160 44.71 -5.10 0.26
C VAL A 160 43.56 -5.73 -0.53
N GLN A 161 42.31 -5.52 -0.12
CA GLN A 161 41.12 -5.84 -0.94
C GLN A 161 40.85 -4.67 -1.88
N ASN A 162 40.85 -4.89 -3.19
CA ASN A 162 40.51 -3.85 -4.16
C ASN A 162 39.01 -3.90 -4.44
N VAL A 163 38.37 -2.74 -4.45
CA VAL A 163 36.99 -2.57 -4.93
C VAL A 163 36.91 -1.36 -5.82
N TYR A 164 36.01 -1.40 -6.80
CA TYR A 164 35.91 -0.40 -7.84
C TYR A 164 34.50 0.17 -7.88
N VAL A 165 34.39 1.50 -7.95
CA VAL A 165 33.14 2.24 -8.09
C VAL A 165 33.27 3.29 -9.18
N ARG A 166 32.14 3.71 -9.73
CA ARG A 166 32.10 4.78 -10.74
C ARG A 166 30.92 5.72 -10.53
N THR A 167 31.03 6.91 -11.11
CA THR A 167 30.02 7.97 -10.98
C THR A 167 28.62 7.48 -11.34
N GLN A 168 27.65 7.83 -10.49
CA GLN A 168 26.22 7.56 -10.56
C GLN A 168 25.83 6.07 -10.47
N GLU A 169 26.74 5.22 -9.98
CA GLU A 169 26.45 3.79 -9.83
C GLU A 169 26.54 3.28 -8.40
N ALA A 170 25.47 2.58 -7.99
CA ALA A 170 25.38 1.95 -6.68
C ALA A 170 26.20 0.65 -6.60
N THR A 171 26.48 0.01 -7.73
CA THR A 171 27.24 -1.24 -7.80
C THR A 171 28.68 -1.03 -7.36
N VAL A 172 29.17 -1.93 -6.49
CA VAL A 172 30.57 -2.06 -6.11
C VAL A 172 31.12 -3.28 -6.84
N PHE A 173 32.16 -3.08 -7.63
CA PHE A 173 32.78 -4.14 -8.42
C PHE A 173 34.02 -4.68 -7.70
N ASP A 174 34.22 -5.98 -7.79
CA ASP A 174 35.37 -6.71 -7.24
C ASP A 174 36.64 -6.58 -8.09
N THR A 175 36.47 -6.26 -9.38
CA THR A 175 37.56 -6.15 -10.36
C THR A 175 37.42 -4.93 -11.25
N GLU A 176 38.56 -4.38 -11.67
CA GLU A 176 38.64 -3.26 -12.61
C GLU A 176 37.97 -3.60 -13.94
N GLU A 177 38.19 -4.82 -14.42
CA GLU A 177 37.64 -5.31 -15.68
C GLU A 177 36.11 -5.25 -15.67
N ASN A 178 35.45 -5.72 -14.61
CA ASN A 178 34.00 -5.67 -14.48
C ASN A 178 33.49 -4.23 -14.37
N ALA A 179 34.22 -3.37 -13.66
CA ALA A 179 33.90 -1.96 -13.52
C ALA A 179 34.07 -1.16 -14.83
N CYS A 180 34.86 -1.68 -15.77
CA CYS A 180 35.10 -1.12 -17.10
C CYS A 180 34.24 -1.76 -18.20
N LYS A 181 33.28 -2.64 -17.89
CA LYS A 181 32.36 -3.22 -18.88
C LYS A 181 31.06 -2.44 -18.99
N SER A 182 30.59 -2.28 -20.23
CA SER A 182 29.22 -1.85 -20.52
C SER A 182 28.27 -3.02 -20.31
N ILE A 183 27.15 -2.81 -19.61
CA ILE A 183 26.21 -3.89 -19.25
C ILE A 183 24.80 -3.64 -19.78
N ILE A 184 24.08 -4.69 -20.13
CA ILE A 184 22.61 -4.60 -20.22
C ILE A 184 22.04 -4.52 -18.80
N SER A 185 21.18 -3.53 -18.55
CA SER A 185 20.56 -3.33 -17.25
C SER A 185 19.23 -4.05 -17.13
N TYR A 186 18.40 -3.98 -18.18
CA TYR A 186 17.14 -4.70 -18.26
C TYR A 186 16.62 -4.70 -19.70
N ALA A 187 15.73 -5.65 -20.01
CA ALA A 187 14.97 -5.68 -21.25
C ALA A 187 13.48 -5.68 -20.94
N MET A 188 12.69 -4.97 -21.75
CA MET A 188 11.23 -4.95 -21.60
C MET A 188 10.51 -5.16 -22.94
N LEU A 189 9.37 -5.84 -22.87
CA LEU A 189 8.50 -6.02 -24.03
C LEU A 189 7.63 -4.77 -24.25
N ARG A 190 7.63 -4.24 -25.47
CA ARG A 190 6.85 -3.05 -25.84
C ARG A 190 5.50 -3.38 -26.47
N ASN A 191 5.48 -4.40 -27.31
CA ASN A 191 4.34 -4.97 -28.03
C ASN A 191 4.70 -6.44 -28.35
N SER A 192 3.87 -7.17 -29.10
CA SER A 192 4.11 -8.60 -29.38
C SER A 192 5.48 -8.96 -29.96
N ASN A 193 6.23 -8.05 -30.60
CA ASN A 193 7.49 -8.40 -31.28
C ASN A 193 8.65 -7.42 -31.06
N THR A 194 8.48 -6.32 -30.34
CA THR A 194 9.54 -5.33 -30.08
C THR A 194 9.99 -5.39 -28.62
N ILE A 195 11.28 -5.64 -28.42
CA ILE A 195 11.96 -5.59 -27.13
C ILE A 195 12.78 -4.30 -27.05
N SER A 196 12.58 -3.50 -25.99
CA SER A 196 13.52 -2.42 -25.67
C SER A 196 14.58 -2.93 -24.70
N ALA A 197 15.83 -2.94 -25.14
CA ALA A 197 16.99 -3.28 -24.35
C ALA A 197 17.65 -2.00 -23.80
N TYR A 198 17.75 -1.89 -22.48
CA TYR A 198 18.37 -0.76 -21.80
C TYR A 198 19.74 -1.18 -21.29
N PHE A 199 20.76 -0.39 -21.61
CA PHE A 199 22.13 -0.70 -21.26
C PHE A 199 22.88 0.54 -20.78
N LYS A 200 23.96 0.32 -20.04
CA LYS A 200 24.80 1.36 -19.46
C LYS A 200 26.13 1.35 -20.19
N PRO A 201 26.29 2.19 -21.22
CA PRO A 201 27.51 2.21 -21.99
C PRO A 201 28.61 3.01 -21.29
N ILE A 202 29.84 2.59 -21.48
CA ILE A 202 31.02 3.41 -21.21
C ILE A 202 31.37 4.16 -22.50
N ARG A 203 31.50 5.49 -22.41
CA ARG A 203 31.67 6.40 -23.56
C ARG A 203 32.90 6.11 -24.43
N ALA A 204 33.87 5.35 -23.90
CA ALA A 204 35.04 4.87 -24.64
C ALA A 204 34.71 3.72 -25.60
N ASP A 205 33.70 2.89 -25.31
CA ASP A 205 33.39 1.66 -26.06
C ASP A 205 32.70 1.93 -27.40
N PHE A 206 31.82 2.94 -27.44
CA PHE A 206 31.09 3.31 -28.67
C PHE A 206 31.96 3.82 -29.82
N LYS A 207 33.17 4.28 -29.53
CA LYS A 207 34.10 4.73 -30.57
C LYS A 207 34.77 3.56 -31.29
N SER A 208 34.76 2.37 -30.69
CA SER A 208 35.49 1.19 -31.18
C SER A 208 34.56 0.07 -31.68
N TYR A 209 33.37 -0.09 -31.10
CA TYR A 209 32.44 -1.18 -31.46
C TYR A 209 30.96 -0.73 -31.40
N ARG A 210 30.12 -1.26 -32.31
CA ARG A 210 28.65 -1.17 -32.19
C ARG A 210 28.17 -2.26 -31.23
N PRO A 211 27.23 -1.98 -30.30
CA PRO A 211 26.73 -3.01 -29.40
C PRO A 211 25.94 -4.06 -30.18
N ARG A 212 26.10 -5.31 -29.75
CA ARG A 212 25.42 -6.48 -30.31
C ARG A 212 24.54 -7.10 -29.23
N PHE A 213 23.42 -7.63 -29.68
CA PHE A 213 22.43 -8.29 -28.82
C PHE A 213 22.27 -9.75 -29.22
N GLY A 214 21.97 -10.58 -28.25
CA GLY A 214 21.58 -11.97 -28.43
C GLY A 214 20.19 -12.14 -27.84
N ILE A 215 19.38 -12.98 -28.46
CA ILE A 215 18.06 -13.32 -27.94
C ILE A 215 18.00 -14.83 -27.82
N LYS A 216 17.62 -15.33 -26.65
CA LYS A 216 17.17 -16.71 -26.46
C LYS A 216 15.68 -16.70 -26.19
N ILE A 217 14.93 -17.60 -26.82
CA ILE A 217 13.52 -17.82 -26.54
C ILE A 217 13.36 -19.27 -26.08
N ASN A 218 12.82 -19.47 -24.88
CA ASN A 218 12.67 -20.77 -24.22
C ASN A 218 14.00 -21.55 -24.15
N GLY A 219 15.10 -20.83 -23.94
CA GLY A 219 16.46 -21.37 -23.88
C GLY A 219 17.15 -21.59 -25.25
N GLU A 220 16.43 -21.46 -26.36
CA GLU A 220 16.97 -21.64 -27.71
C GLU A 220 17.38 -20.30 -28.34
N GLU A 221 18.52 -20.27 -29.04
CA GLU A 221 19.02 -19.07 -29.71
C GLU A 221 18.07 -18.63 -30.84
N TYR A 222 17.72 -17.34 -30.86
CA TYR A 222 16.85 -16.73 -31.85
C TYR A 222 17.59 -15.63 -32.63
N LYS A 223 17.74 -15.85 -33.95
CA LYS A 223 18.57 -15.00 -34.83
C LYS A 223 17.77 -14.03 -35.71
N ASP A 224 16.46 -14.23 -35.83
CA ASP A 224 15.60 -13.53 -36.79
C ASP A 224 14.99 -12.24 -36.22
N PHE A 225 15.85 -11.27 -35.92
CA PHE A 225 15.45 -9.94 -35.45
C PHE A 225 16.24 -8.83 -36.14
N THR A 226 15.70 -7.62 -36.09
CA THR A 226 16.37 -6.39 -36.54
C THR A 226 16.57 -5.46 -35.35
N MET A 227 17.66 -4.70 -35.36
CA MET A 227 17.89 -3.63 -34.39
C MET A 227 17.55 -2.29 -35.06
N GLU A 228 16.64 -1.52 -34.46
CA GLU A 228 16.39 -0.13 -34.86
C GLU A 228 17.37 0.81 -34.15
N GLU A 229 17.54 2.04 -34.68
CA GLU A 229 18.55 2.99 -34.20
C GLU A 229 18.43 3.29 -32.70
N PHE A 230 19.59 3.48 -32.07
CA PHE A 230 19.73 3.87 -30.67
C PHE A 230 18.96 5.16 -30.38
N ASP A 231 18.49 5.30 -29.15
CA ASP A 231 18.00 6.60 -28.70
C ASP A 231 19.13 7.65 -28.69
N ASP A 232 18.77 8.94 -28.68
CA ASP A 232 19.74 10.06 -28.69
C ASP A 232 20.74 9.99 -27.52
N SER A 233 20.39 9.29 -26.45
CA SER A 233 21.24 9.09 -25.28
C SER A 233 22.22 7.91 -25.40
N LEU A 234 22.06 7.08 -26.45
CA LEU A 234 22.77 5.83 -26.69
C LEU A 234 22.67 4.84 -25.51
N LYS A 235 21.56 4.82 -24.77
CA LYS A 235 21.35 3.95 -23.60
C LYS A 235 20.25 2.92 -23.81
N MET A 236 19.61 2.94 -24.98
CA MET A 236 18.52 2.05 -25.31
C MET A 236 18.55 1.69 -26.80
N ALA A 237 18.19 0.45 -27.11
CA ALA A 237 17.99 -0.06 -28.47
C ALA A 237 16.69 -0.86 -28.55
N ASN A 238 15.99 -0.77 -29.67
CA ASN A 238 14.84 -1.62 -29.96
C ASN A 238 15.25 -2.81 -30.82
N LEU A 239 14.86 -4.00 -30.38
CA LEU A 239 15.06 -5.27 -31.08
C LEU A 239 13.68 -5.75 -31.56
N THR A 240 13.46 -5.71 -32.86
CA THR A 240 12.20 -6.11 -33.50
C THR A 240 12.33 -7.52 -34.06
N LEU A 241 11.61 -8.46 -33.47
CA LEU A 241 11.54 -9.87 -33.88
C LEU A 241 10.68 -10.00 -35.16
N LYS A 242 11.07 -10.91 -36.06
CA LYS A 242 10.25 -11.24 -37.25
C LYS A 242 9.00 -12.06 -36.94
N ARG A 243 8.86 -12.55 -35.71
CA ARG A 243 7.66 -13.23 -35.21
C ARG A 243 7.14 -12.53 -33.95
N GLU A 244 5.85 -12.70 -33.70
CA GLU A 244 5.26 -12.38 -32.41
C GLU A 244 5.71 -13.38 -31.34
N LEU A 245 5.97 -12.87 -30.14
CA LEU A 245 6.18 -13.66 -28.94
C LEU A 245 4.85 -14.16 -28.41
N ASN A 246 4.85 -15.40 -27.92
CA ASN A 246 3.79 -15.84 -27.04
C ASN A 246 4.00 -15.19 -25.67
N ILE A 247 2.92 -14.89 -24.95
CA ILE A 247 3.04 -14.22 -23.66
C ILE A 247 3.77 -15.07 -22.60
N ASN A 248 3.81 -16.38 -22.80
CA ASN A 248 4.49 -17.35 -21.94
C ASN A 248 5.88 -17.75 -22.47
N ASP A 249 6.37 -17.11 -23.55
CA ASP A 249 7.76 -17.30 -24.00
C ASP A 249 8.71 -16.71 -22.94
N VAL A 250 9.67 -17.52 -22.47
CA VAL A 250 10.76 -17.08 -21.60
C VAL A 250 11.87 -16.53 -22.49
N VAL A 251 12.07 -15.21 -22.46
CA VAL A 251 13.03 -14.54 -23.33
C VAL A 251 14.18 -13.96 -22.53
N THR A 252 15.41 -14.29 -22.92
CA THR A 252 16.63 -13.73 -22.35
C THR A 252 17.34 -12.89 -23.40
N VAL A 253 17.77 -11.70 -23.03
CA VAL A 253 18.49 -10.76 -23.89
C VAL A 253 19.92 -10.61 -23.39
N SER A 254 20.86 -11.05 -24.22
CA SER A 254 22.29 -10.97 -23.94
C SER A 254 22.91 -9.76 -24.64
N TYR A 255 24.02 -9.26 -24.10
CA TYR A 255 24.69 -8.06 -24.60
C TYR A 255 26.21 -8.24 -24.74
N ARG A 256 26.79 -7.71 -25.82
CA ARG A 256 28.25 -7.66 -26.04
C ARG A 256 28.70 -6.49 -26.90
N PHE A 257 29.96 -6.08 -26.71
CA PHE A 257 30.67 -5.15 -27.61
C PHE A 257 31.81 -5.82 -28.39
N ASP A 258 32.35 -6.92 -27.87
CA ASP A 258 33.39 -7.72 -28.50
C ASP A 258 32.88 -9.15 -28.79
N ASN A 259 33.80 -10.11 -28.94
CA ASN A 259 33.47 -11.49 -29.24
C ASN A 259 32.92 -12.27 -28.03
N SER A 260 32.86 -11.66 -26.84
CA SER A 260 32.41 -12.30 -25.60
C SER A 260 31.13 -11.68 -25.06
N TRP A 261 30.17 -12.52 -24.66
CA TRP A 261 28.96 -12.07 -23.97
C TRP A 261 29.34 -11.48 -22.61
N ILE A 262 28.86 -10.26 -22.34
CA ILE A 262 29.18 -9.55 -21.10
C ILE A 262 28.21 -10.00 -20.00
N ASN A 263 26.91 -9.84 -20.27
CA ASN A 263 25.85 -10.25 -19.37
C ASN A 263 24.53 -10.47 -20.12
N GLU A 264 23.56 -11.07 -19.44
CA GLU A 264 22.21 -11.28 -19.95
C GLU A 264 21.15 -10.90 -18.90
N VAL A 265 19.95 -10.58 -19.38
CA VAL A 265 18.80 -10.24 -18.54
C VAL A 265 17.55 -10.89 -19.10
N ASP A 266 16.63 -11.24 -18.22
CA ASP A 266 15.32 -11.74 -18.64
C ASP A 266 14.41 -10.58 -19.08
N LEU A 267 13.59 -10.86 -20.08
CA LEU A 267 12.61 -9.94 -20.62
C LEU A 267 11.48 -9.72 -19.62
N MET A 268 11.19 -8.47 -19.31
CA MET A 268 10.07 -8.09 -18.46
C MET A 268 8.85 -7.68 -19.29
N LEU A 269 7.66 -8.09 -18.85
CA LEU A 269 6.38 -7.75 -19.46
C LEU A 269 5.75 -6.46 -18.90
N THR A 270 6.44 -5.76 -17.99
CA THR A 270 5.90 -4.66 -17.18
C THR A 270 5.17 -3.57 -17.98
N ASN A 271 5.71 -3.18 -19.13
CA ASN A 271 5.09 -2.19 -20.02
C ASN A 271 4.05 -2.80 -20.98
N TYR A 272 4.22 -4.07 -21.35
CA TYR A 272 3.30 -4.77 -22.26
C TYR A 272 1.89 -4.91 -21.66
N PHE A 273 1.79 -5.11 -20.34
CA PHE A 273 0.51 -5.19 -19.63
C PHE A 273 -0.36 -3.94 -19.75
N ASP A 274 0.25 -2.77 -20.01
CA ASP A 274 -0.46 -1.50 -20.15
C ASP A 274 -0.87 -1.22 -21.62
N THR A 275 -0.61 -2.15 -22.55
CA THR A 275 -0.92 -1.97 -23.99
C THR A 275 -2.34 -2.38 -24.36
N GLU A 276 -2.89 -1.75 -25.39
CA GLU A 276 -4.19 -2.14 -25.97
C GLU A 276 -4.16 -3.59 -26.50
N GLU A 277 -3.04 -3.98 -27.11
CA GLU A 277 -2.82 -5.33 -27.62
C GLU A 277 -2.94 -6.42 -26.53
N PHE A 278 -2.29 -6.22 -25.38
CA PHE A 278 -2.44 -7.13 -24.24
C PHE A 278 -3.89 -7.18 -23.76
N ASN A 279 -4.53 -6.01 -23.61
CA ASN A 279 -5.89 -5.91 -23.11
C ASN A 279 -6.89 -6.62 -24.03
N GLU A 280 -6.80 -6.42 -25.35
CA GLU A 280 -7.66 -7.12 -26.32
C GLU A 280 -7.50 -8.64 -26.25
N LYS A 281 -6.27 -9.12 -26.07
CA LYS A 281 -5.95 -10.54 -26.11
C LYS A 281 -6.26 -11.29 -24.81
N TYR A 282 -6.03 -10.69 -23.64
CA TYR A 282 -6.05 -11.40 -22.35
C TYR A 282 -7.06 -10.87 -21.33
N THR A 283 -7.81 -9.80 -21.63
CA THR A 283 -8.90 -9.39 -20.75
C THR A 283 -9.96 -10.48 -20.68
N TYR A 284 -10.21 -11.00 -19.47
CA TYR A 284 -11.25 -11.99 -19.20
C TYR A 284 -12.44 -11.33 -18.50
N THR A 285 -13.58 -11.30 -19.17
CA THR A 285 -14.80 -10.65 -18.68
C THR A 285 -15.78 -11.62 -18.02
N GLY A 286 -15.49 -12.93 -18.01
CA GLY A 286 -16.33 -13.93 -17.35
C GLY A 286 -16.32 -13.74 -15.83
N ASP A 287 -17.42 -14.11 -15.17
CA ASP A 287 -17.71 -13.94 -13.74
C ASP A 287 -17.54 -15.24 -12.94
N ASP A 288 -16.77 -16.18 -13.47
CA ASP A 288 -16.62 -17.55 -12.98
C ASP A 288 -15.16 -17.92 -12.63
N LEU A 289 -14.33 -16.93 -12.29
CA LEU A 289 -13.03 -17.17 -11.68
C LEU A 289 -13.19 -17.67 -10.23
N GLY A 290 -12.21 -18.44 -9.76
CA GLY A 290 -12.27 -19.17 -8.50
C GLY A 290 -12.95 -20.53 -8.67
N VAL A 291 -13.80 -20.89 -7.71
CA VAL A 291 -14.45 -22.20 -7.64
C VAL A 291 -15.95 -22.06 -7.90
N THR A 292 -16.47 -22.90 -8.79
CA THR A 292 -17.91 -22.97 -9.12
C THR A 292 -18.40 -24.41 -9.12
N PHE A 293 -19.70 -24.59 -8.86
CA PHE A 293 -20.37 -25.89 -8.93
C PHE A 293 -21.28 -25.97 -10.16
N ASP A 294 -21.45 -27.17 -10.72
CA ASP A 294 -22.43 -27.42 -11.78
C ASP A 294 -23.88 -27.19 -11.33
N ASN A 295 -24.14 -27.43 -10.04
CA ASN A 295 -25.40 -27.12 -9.37
C ASN A 295 -25.15 -26.87 -7.88
N GLU A 296 -25.43 -25.66 -7.39
CA GLU A 296 -25.19 -25.29 -5.99
C GLU A 296 -26.01 -26.12 -4.96
N ASN A 297 -27.19 -26.63 -5.31
CA ASN A 297 -28.02 -27.39 -4.37
C ASN A 297 -27.63 -28.87 -4.29
N ASN A 298 -27.19 -29.45 -5.41
CA ASN A 298 -26.81 -30.84 -5.51
C ASN A 298 -25.65 -31.00 -6.51
N PRO A 299 -24.45 -30.51 -6.15
CA PRO A 299 -23.27 -30.57 -7.00
C PRO A 299 -22.89 -32.00 -7.36
N THR A 300 -22.50 -32.20 -8.61
CA THR A 300 -21.86 -33.42 -9.10
C THR A 300 -20.49 -33.16 -9.72
N ALA A 301 -20.14 -31.89 -9.91
CA ALA A 301 -18.82 -31.47 -10.34
C ALA A 301 -18.42 -30.12 -9.73
N THR A 302 -17.12 -29.94 -9.51
CA THR A 302 -16.51 -28.69 -9.06
C THR A 302 -15.51 -28.21 -10.11
N THR A 303 -15.68 -26.98 -10.58
CA THR A 303 -14.83 -26.34 -11.59
C THR A 303 -13.95 -25.28 -10.96
N PHE A 304 -12.65 -25.34 -11.27
CA PHE A 304 -11.64 -24.38 -10.84
C PHE A 304 -11.22 -23.55 -12.05
N LYS A 305 -11.13 -22.23 -11.88
CA LYS A 305 -10.68 -21.29 -12.90
C LYS A 305 -9.78 -20.21 -12.31
N VAL A 306 -8.60 -20.04 -12.91
CA VAL A 306 -7.65 -19.00 -12.50
C VAL A 306 -7.05 -18.32 -13.73
N TRP A 307 -7.00 -16.99 -13.69
CA TRP A 307 -6.41 -16.20 -14.79
C TRP A 307 -4.89 -16.11 -14.60
N ALA A 308 -4.13 -16.73 -15.52
CA ALA A 308 -2.68 -16.78 -15.43
C ALA A 308 -2.02 -16.82 -16.81
N PRO A 309 -2.24 -15.80 -17.66
CA PRO A 309 -1.87 -15.86 -19.08
C PRO A 309 -0.37 -16.03 -19.32
N THR A 310 0.48 -15.54 -18.41
CA THR A 310 1.94 -15.60 -18.52
C THR A 310 2.53 -16.97 -18.12
N SER A 311 1.70 -17.89 -17.62
CA SER A 311 2.16 -19.19 -17.13
C SER A 311 2.25 -20.23 -18.23
N THR A 312 3.24 -21.11 -18.11
CA THR A 312 3.48 -22.22 -19.06
C THR A 312 2.85 -23.53 -18.60
N ALA A 313 2.62 -23.70 -17.30
CA ALA A 313 1.92 -24.84 -16.72
C ALA A 313 1.19 -24.46 -15.43
N MET A 314 0.13 -25.21 -15.13
CA MET A 314 -0.68 -25.04 -13.93
C MET A 314 -1.20 -26.41 -13.46
N VAL A 315 -1.03 -26.72 -12.19
CA VAL A 315 -1.54 -27.95 -11.55
C VAL A 315 -2.44 -27.57 -10.39
N LEU A 316 -3.67 -28.10 -10.37
CA LEU A 316 -4.57 -28.03 -9.22
C LEU A 316 -4.19 -29.12 -8.22
N ASN A 317 -3.95 -28.75 -6.97
CA ASN A 317 -3.71 -29.69 -5.87
C ASN A 317 -4.93 -29.71 -4.94
N ILE A 318 -5.48 -30.88 -4.65
CA ILE A 318 -6.60 -31.06 -3.72
C ILE A 318 -6.08 -31.72 -2.44
N TYR A 319 -6.52 -31.22 -1.28
CA TYR A 319 -6.13 -31.68 0.05
C TYR A 319 -7.36 -32.00 0.90
N ASP A 320 -7.22 -32.96 1.82
CA ASP A 320 -8.27 -33.30 2.78
C ASP A 320 -8.34 -32.32 3.95
N THR A 321 -7.23 -31.64 4.26
CA THR A 321 -7.08 -30.71 5.39
C THR A 321 -6.39 -29.41 4.98
N GLY A 322 -6.80 -28.33 5.64
CA GLY A 322 -6.18 -27.01 5.56
C GLY A 322 -4.86 -26.90 6.33
N ASP A 323 -4.54 -27.89 7.18
CA ASP A 323 -3.27 -27.94 7.92
C ASP A 323 -2.11 -28.35 7.01
N TYR A 324 -1.46 -27.33 6.44
CA TYR A 324 -0.29 -27.46 5.59
C TYR A 324 1.00 -27.85 6.34
N MET A 325 1.00 -27.77 7.68
CA MET A 325 2.18 -28.05 8.49
C MET A 325 2.31 -29.55 8.78
N THR A 326 1.19 -30.21 9.08
CA THR A 326 1.17 -31.64 9.43
C THR A 326 0.91 -32.57 8.23
N ASP A 327 0.17 -32.10 7.22
CA ASP A 327 -0.05 -32.85 5.98
C ASP A 327 0.39 -32.02 4.77
N LYS A 328 1.39 -32.51 4.04
CA LYS A 328 1.97 -31.86 2.86
C LYS A 328 1.56 -32.52 1.55
N THR A 329 0.85 -33.65 1.59
CA THR A 329 0.61 -34.46 0.39
C THR A 329 -0.78 -34.17 -0.16
N PRO A 330 -0.92 -33.75 -1.42
CA PRO A 330 -2.23 -33.66 -2.06
C PRO A 330 -2.92 -35.03 -2.09
N LEU A 331 -4.22 -35.04 -1.81
CA LEU A 331 -5.11 -36.17 -2.07
C LEU A 331 -5.17 -36.51 -3.56
N ALA A 332 -5.19 -35.47 -4.41
CA ALA A 332 -5.19 -35.58 -5.86
C ALA A 332 -4.54 -34.35 -6.49
N THR A 333 -3.97 -34.53 -7.68
CA THR A 333 -3.45 -33.42 -8.50
C THR A 333 -3.96 -33.53 -9.93
N TYR A 334 -4.19 -32.38 -10.57
CA TYR A 334 -4.75 -32.32 -11.92
C TYR A 334 -4.05 -31.24 -12.74
N ASP A 335 -3.50 -31.63 -13.90
CA ASP A 335 -2.99 -30.67 -14.88
C ASP A 335 -4.14 -29.84 -15.44
N MET A 336 -4.10 -28.53 -15.23
CA MET A 336 -5.11 -27.61 -15.74
C MET A 336 -4.77 -27.22 -17.18
N SER A 337 -5.81 -26.95 -17.98
CA SER A 337 -5.63 -26.53 -19.37
C SER A 337 -5.87 -25.03 -19.51
N MET A 338 -4.95 -24.34 -20.20
CA MET A 338 -5.14 -22.93 -20.57
C MET A 338 -6.18 -22.83 -21.69
N GLY A 339 -7.27 -22.12 -21.43
CA GLY A 339 -8.32 -21.80 -22.37
C GLY A 339 -8.20 -20.38 -22.93
N GLU A 340 -9.35 -19.80 -23.28
CA GLU A 340 -9.42 -18.43 -23.81
C GLU A 340 -8.90 -17.40 -22.79
N LYS A 341 -8.35 -16.30 -23.30
CA LYS A 341 -7.86 -15.15 -22.52
C LYS A 341 -6.81 -15.50 -21.45
N GLY A 342 -6.21 -16.70 -21.50
CA GLY A 342 -5.21 -17.15 -20.53
C GLY A 342 -5.78 -17.66 -19.21
N VAL A 343 -7.05 -18.07 -19.19
CA VAL A 343 -7.68 -18.71 -18.04
C VAL A 343 -7.32 -20.20 -18.03
N TYR A 344 -6.70 -20.66 -16.95
CA TYR A 344 -6.53 -22.09 -16.68
C TYR A 344 -7.79 -22.65 -16.04
N SER A 345 -8.23 -23.82 -16.50
CA SER A 345 -9.40 -24.49 -15.92
C SER A 345 -9.25 -26.00 -15.80
N TYR A 346 -9.88 -26.57 -14.78
CA TYR A 346 -10.11 -28.00 -14.63
C TYR A 346 -11.45 -28.24 -13.93
N THR A 347 -12.16 -29.30 -14.30
CA THR A 347 -13.40 -29.73 -13.65
C THR A 347 -13.21 -31.12 -13.07
N VAL A 348 -13.38 -31.24 -11.76
CA VAL A 348 -13.38 -32.51 -11.05
C VAL A 348 -14.83 -32.98 -10.98
N ASN A 349 -15.13 -34.20 -11.43
CA ASN A 349 -16.49 -34.77 -11.44
C ASN A 349 -16.89 -35.32 -10.06
N GLU A 350 -16.68 -34.51 -9.03
CA GLU A 350 -17.00 -34.80 -7.63
C GLU A 350 -17.51 -33.54 -6.94
N ASP A 351 -18.28 -33.71 -5.87
CA ASP A 351 -18.61 -32.66 -4.92
C ASP A 351 -17.43 -32.46 -3.97
N LEU A 352 -16.66 -31.39 -4.18
CA LEU A 352 -15.48 -31.07 -3.39
C LEU A 352 -15.74 -30.07 -2.25
N ASP A 353 -17.00 -29.77 -1.93
CA ASP A 353 -17.36 -28.92 -0.78
C ASP A 353 -16.64 -29.40 0.49
N GLY A 354 -15.92 -28.49 1.14
CA GLY A 354 -15.15 -28.78 2.35
C GLY A 354 -13.72 -29.25 2.12
N LYS A 355 -13.31 -29.50 0.86
CA LYS A 355 -11.90 -29.81 0.52
C LYS A 355 -11.07 -28.54 0.40
N TYR A 356 -9.76 -28.71 0.55
CA TYR A 356 -8.79 -27.63 0.43
C TYR A 356 -8.01 -27.74 -0.86
N TYR A 357 -7.48 -26.63 -1.38
CA TYR A 357 -6.77 -26.60 -2.64
C TYR A 357 -5.73 -25.48 -2.74
N THR A 358 -4.79 -25.68 -3.66
CA THR A 358 -3.81 -24.69 -4.12
C THR A 358 -3.57 -24.88 -5.61
N TYR A 359 -2.83 -23.95 -6.21
CA TYR A 359 -2.29 -24.12 -7.56
C TYR A 359 -0.76 -24.18 -7.53
N THR A 360 -0.17 -25.16 -8.21
CA THR A 360 1.26 -25.13 -8.56
C THR A 360 1.39 -24.49 -9.95
N VAL A 361 1.99 -23.31 -10.00
CA VAL A 361 2.17 -22.49 -11.19
C VAL A 361 3.62 -22.51 -11.66
N THR A 362 3.85 -22.70 -12.96
CA THR A 362 5.17 -22.55 -13.58
C THR A 362 5.17 -21.38 -14.56
N ASN A 363 6.06 -20.42 -14.33
CA ASN A 363 6.24 -19.23 -15.18
C ASN A 363 7.68 -18.69 -15.07
N SER A 364 7.92 -17.43 -15.43
CA SER A 364 9.24 -16.79 -15.36
C SER A 364 9.83 -16.67 -13.95
N LYS A 365 9.02 -16.88 -12.90
CA LYS A 365 9.45 -16.96 -11.49
C LYS A 365 9.74 -18.39 -11.03
N GLY A 366 9.82 -19.34 -11.96
CA GLY A 366 10.02 -20.76 -11.65
C GLY A 366 8.69 -21.46 -11.35
N THR A 367 8.76 -22.52 -10.54
CA THR A 367 7.57 -23.29 -10.12
C THR A 367 7.27 -22.98 -8.67
N ASN A 368 6.07 -22.44 -8.41
CA ASN A 368 5.65 -21.99 -7.08
C ASN A 368 4.25 -22.53 -6.77
N GLU A 369 3.97 -22.76 -5.49
CA GLU A 369 2.61 -23.08 -5.02
C GLU A 369 1.96 -21.81 -4.48
N VAL A 370 0.74 -21.53 -4.94
CA VAL A 370 -0.01 -20.31 -4.61
C VAL A 370 -1.42 -20.65 -4.16
N VAL A 371 -1.96 -19.81 -3.27
CA VAL A 371 -3.39 -19.82 -2.95
C VAL A 371 -4.14 -19.04 -4.02
N ASP A 372 -5.34 -19.52 -4.36
CA ASP A 372 -6.21 -18.84 -5.31
C ASP A 372 -6.56 -17.44 -4.80
N PRO A 373 -6.28 -16.36 -5.58
CA PRO A 373 -6.75 -15.02 -5.23
C PRO A 373 -8.26 -14.91 -4.96
N TYR A 374 -9.06 -15.81 -5.56
CA TYR A 374 -10.52 -15.86 -5.42
C TYR A 374 -10.99 -16.87 -4.36
N ALA A 375 -10.09 -17.43 -3.55
CA ALA A 375 -10.48 -18.30 -2.43
C ALA A 375 -11.39 -17.56 -1.45
N ARG A 376 -12.52 -18.17 -1.07
CA ARG A 376 -13.52 -17.57 -0.16
C ARG A 376 -13.46 -18.10 1.27
N SER A 377 -12.59 -19.06 1.52
CA SER A 377 -12.16 -19.50 2.84
C SER A 377 -10.82 -20.22 2.72
N ALA A 378 -10.18 -20.51 3.85
CA ALA A 378 -8.90 -21.19 3.91
C ALA A 378 -8.73 -21.98 5.20
N GLY A 379 -7.71 -22.84 5.21
CA GLY A 379 -7.20 -23.48 6.42
C GLY A 379 -6.33 -22.55 7.27
N ILE A 380 -5.68 -23.14 8.27
CA ILE A 380 -4.74 -22.48 9.19
C ILE A 380 -3.70 -21.63 8.44
N ASN A 381 -3.49 -20.39 8.89
CA ASN A 381 -2.60 -19.36 8.34
C ASN A 381 -2.83 -19.04 6.84
N GLY A 382 -4.03 -19.31 6.32
CA GLY A 382 -4.40 -18.93 4.96
C GLY A 382 -3.60 -19.63 3.86
N ARG A 383 -2.96 -20.78 4.12
CA ARG A 383 -2.01 -21.41 3.17
C ARG A 383 -2.63 -22.38 2.18
N ARG A 384 -3.90 -22.73 2.36
CA ARG A 384 -4.69 -23.53 1.41
C ARG A 384 -6.09 -22.95 1.33
N GLY A 385 -6.53 -22.59 0.13
CA GLY A 385 -7.90 -22.18 -0.11
C GLY A 385 -8.85 -23.34 0.17
N MET A 386 -10.10 -23.05 0.49
CA MET A 386 -11.14 -24.05 0.75
C MET A 386 -12.25 -23.91 -0.29
N VAL A 387 -12.75 -25.04 -0.77
CA VAL A 387 -13.95 -25.11 -1.60
C VAL A 387 -15.16 -24.96 -0.69
N VAL A 388 -15.97 -23.92 -0.93
CA VAL A 388 -17.13 -23.59 -0.09
C VAL A 388 -18.38 -23.48 -0.95
N ASN A 389 -19.37 -24.33 -0.68
CA ASN A 389 -20.72 -24.17 -1.18
C ASN A 389 -21.54 -23.28 -0.22
N PHE A 390 -21.59 -21.98 -0.53
CA PHE A 390 -22.31 -21.02 0.31
C PHE A 390 -23.81 -21.27 0.35
N THR A 391 -24.42 -21.83 -0.70
CA THR A 391 -25.85 -22.16 -0.69
C THR A 391 -26.18 -23.16 0.42
N ARG A 392 -25.40 -24.25 0.53
CA ARG A 392 -25.55 -25.25 1.60
C ARG A 392 -25.19 -24.69 2.97
N LEU A 393 -24.07 -23.97 3.08
CA LEU A 393 -23.62 -23.39 4.34
C LEU A 393 -24.65 -22.40 4.89
N ASN A 394 -25.17 -21.50 4.05
CA ASN A 394 -26.17 -20.52 4.43
C ASN A 394 -27.48 -21.17 4.86
N GLY A 395 -27.87 -22.26 4.20
CA GLY A 395 -29.03 -23.07 4.62
C GLY A 395 -28.86 -23.77 5.97
N SER A 396 -27.63 -23.88 6.49
CA SER A 396 -27.32 -24.50 7.78
C SER A 396 -27.21 -23.52 8.96
N ILE A 397 -27.21 -22.21 8.70
CA ILE A 397 -27.08 -21.17 9.72
C ILE A 397 -28.46 -20.61 10.04
N ASP A 398 -28.95 -20.91 11.25
CA ASP A 398 -30.26 -20.47 11.72
C ASP A 398 -30.38 -18.93 11.68
N GLY A 399 -31.39 -18.43 10.96
CA GLY A 399 -31.70 -17.00 10.86
C GLY A 399 -30.96 -16.24 9.75
N TRP A 400 -29.89 -16.79 9.16
CA TRP A 400 -29.06 -16.08 8.18
C TRP A 400 -29.84 -15.59 6.96
N SER A 401 -30.68 -16.45 6.38
CA SER A 401 -31.52 -16.10 5.22
C SER A 401 -32.57 -15.01 5.48
N SER A 402 -32.82 -14.67 6.76
CA SER A 402 -33.76 -13.63 7.18
C SER A 402 -33.08 -12.40 7.77
N ASP A 403 -31.75 -12.37 7.80
CA ASP A 403 -30.98 -11.24 8.30
C ASP A 403 -31.12 -10.03 7.36
N VAL A 404 -31.22 -8.83 7.94
CA VAL A 404 -31.42 -7.57 7.22
C VAL A 404 -30.59 -6.48 7.85
N ARG A 405 -29.87 -5.72 7.02
CA ARG A 405 -29.09 -4.54 7.43
C ARG A 405 -30.01 -3.51 8.12
N PRO A 406 -29.65 -2.97 9.29
CA PRO A 406 -30.58 -2.17 10.10
C PRO A 406 -30.68 -0.69 9.70
N PHE A 407 -29.79 -0.17 8.85
CA PHE A 407 -29.68 1.26 8.59
C PHE A 407 -30.53 1.71 7.40
N GLU A 408 -31.36 2.73 7.63
CA GLU A 408 -32.14 3.43 6.61
C GLU A 408 -31.81 4.92 6.72
N GLY A 409 -31.13 5.50 5.73
CA GLY A 409 -30.74 6.90 5.75
C GLY A 409 -29.68 7.28 4.74
N ASN A 410 -29.29 8.55 4.78
CA ASN A 410 -28.13 9.08 4.06
C ASN A 410 -26.85 8.92 4.90
N ALA A 411 -25.68 9.05 4.31
CA ALA A 411 -24.41 8.92 5.03
C ALA A 411 -24.30 9.91 6.23
N VAL A 412 -24.82 11.14 6.10
CA VAL A 412 -24.86 12.14 7.19
C VAL A 412 -25.70 11.72 8.41
N ASP A 413 -26.56 10.70 8.26
CA ASP A 413 -27.34 10.11 9.34
C ASP A 413 -26.55 9.09 10.16
N ALA A 414 -25.38 8.68 9.65
CA ALA A 414 -24.52 7.76 10.34
C ALA A 414 -23.73 8.43 11.48
N SER A 415 -23.44 7.65 12.50
CA SER A 415 -22.35 7.87 13.46
C SER A 415 -21.53 6.59 13.49
N ILE A 416 -20.27 6.70 13.07
CA ILE A 416 -19.36 5.57 12.84
C ILE A 416 -18.43 5.42 14.05
N TYR A 417 -18.32 4.19 14.55
CA TYR A 417 -17.43 3.80 15.64
C TYR A 417 -16.42 2.78 15.13
N GLU A 418 -15.14 3.14 15.09
CA GLU A 418 -14.08 2.25 14.60
C GLU A 418 -13.58 1.31 15.68
N ILE A 419 -13.63 0.00 15.42
CA ILE A 419 -13.25 -1.06 16.36
C ILE A 419 -12.21 -2.02 15.77
N HIS A 420 -11.46 -2.67 16.65
CA HIS A 420 -10.71 -3.88 16.36
C HIS A 420 -11.39 -5.09 17.01
N ILE A 421 -11.50 -6.22 16.28
CA ILE A 421 -12.19 -7.43 16.79
C ILE A 421 -11.54 -7.92 18.08
N ARG A 422 -10.20 -7.92 18.11
CA ARG A 422 -9.46 -8.36 19.29
C ARG A 422 -9.61 -7.39 20.46
N ASP A 423 -9.34 -6.11 20.23
CA ASP A 423 -9.21 -5.10 21.28
C ASP A 423 -10.48 -4.97 22.12
N MET A 424 -11.63 -4.92 21.44
CA MET A 424 -12.93 -4.69 22.06
C MET A 424 -13.29 -5.71 23.15
N THR A 425 -12.75 -6.93 23.08
CA THR A 425 -13.21 -8.04 23.93
C THR A 425 -12.08 -8.84 24.58
N ILE A 426 -10.81 -8.66 24.20
CA ILE A 426 -9.69 -9.44 24.76
C ILE A 426 -9.51 -9.21 26.27
N SER A 427 -9.82 -8.00 26.76
CA SER A 427 -9.76 -7.68 28.18
C SER A 427 -10.67 -8.59 29.02
N PRO A 428 -10.24 -9.06 30.20
CA PRO A 428 -11.15 -9.62 31.18
C PRO A 428 -12.24 -8.64 31.64
N THR A 429 -11.99 -7.33 31.57
CA THR A 429 -12.98 -6.29 31.87
C THR A 429 -14.08 -6.21 30.81
N SER A 430 -13.98 -6.93 29.68
CA SER A 430 -15.07 -7.01 28.70
C SER A 430 -16.27 -7.82 29.20
N GLY A 431 -16.12 -8.66 30.22
CA GLY A 431 -17.18 -9.56 30.68
C GLY A 431 -17.58 -10.67 29.67
N VAL A 432 -16.90 -10.76 28.53
CA VAL A 432 -17.06 -11.84 27.53
C VAL A 432 -16.49 -13.14 28.09
N GLU A 433 -17.09 -14.28 27.70
CA GLU A 433 -16.57 -15.61 28.04
C GLU A 433 -15.15 -15.79 27.52
N GLU A 434 -14.24 -16.32 28.34
CA GLU A 434 -12.80 -16.38 28.04
C GLU A 434 -12.47 -16.99 26.67
N LYS A 435 -13.18 -18.05 26.27
CA LYS A 435 -13.00 -18.72 24.97
C LYS A 435 -13.35 -17.85 23.75
N TYR A 436 -14.20 -16.83 23.92
CA TYR A 436 -14.68 -15.96 22.85
C TYR A 436 -14.01 -14.58 22.86
N ARG A 437 -13.18 -14.29 23.86
CA ARG A 437 -12.45 -13.02 23.94
C ARG A 437 -11.51 -12.84 22.76
N GLY A 438 -11.61 -11.69 22.13
CA GLY A 438 -10.82 -11.30 20.96
C GLY A 438 -11.15 -12.08 19.68
N ARG A 439 -12.36 -12.65 19.60
CA ARG A 439 -12.85 -13.46 18.48
C ARG A 439 -14.18 -12.92 17.96
N PHE A 440 -14.62 -13.36 16.79
CA PHE A 440 -15.93 -12.97 16.20
C PHE A 440 -17.09 -13.16 17.19
N LEU A 441 -17.16 -14.32 17.85
CA LEU A 441 -18.20 -14.61 18.84
C LEU A 441 -18.16 -13.71 20.08
N GLY A 442 -17.01 -13.13 20.41
CA GLY A 442 -16.90 -12.17 21.51
C GLY A 442 -17.72 -10.91 21.25
N LEU A 443 -17.77 -10.47 19.98
CA LEU A 443 -18.59 -9.34 19.54
C LEU A 443 -20.07 -9.71 19.32
N ALA A 444 -20.42 -11.00 19.34
CA ALA A 444 -21.81 -11.46 19.29
C ALA A 444 -22.46 -11.58 20.68
N GLN A 445 -21.67 -11.65 21.75
CA GLN A 445 -22.16 -11.92 23.09
C GLN A 445 -22.96 -10.73 23.67
N THR A 446 -24.17 -11.02 24.14
CA THR A 446 -25.06 -10.04 24.79
C THR A 446 -25.09 -10.20 26.31
N GLY A 447 -25.51 -9.16 27.02
CA GLY A 447 -25.58 -9.10 28.47
C GLY A 447 -24.23 -8.86 29.16
N THR A 448 -23.22 -8.38 28.43
CA THR A 448 -21.86 -8.20 28.95
C THR A 448 -21.73 -6.90 29.76
N THR A 449 -21.16 -7.01 30.96
CA THR A 449 -21.00 -5.88 31.88
C THR A 449 -19.71 -5.98 32.68
N TYR A 450 -19.24 -4.85 33.18
CA TYR A 450 -18.15 -4.77 34.14
C TYR A 450 -18.55 -3.93 35.35
N THR A 451 -18.18 -4.38 36.55
CA THR A 451 -18.48 -3.69 37.80
C THR A 451 -17.20 -3.46 38.59
N GLU A 452 -16.93 -2.20 38.91
CA GLU A 452 -15.84 -1.82 39.80
C GLU A 452 -16.29 -0.63 40.66
N ASN A 453 -15.86 -0.58 41.93
CA ASN A 453 -16.17 0.52 42.86
C ASN A 453 -17.68 0.84 42.99
N GLY A 454 -18.54 -0.18 42.84
CA GLY A 454 -20.00 -0.04 42.92
C GLY A 454 -20.67 0.58 41.69
N VAL A 455 -19.91 0.87 40.63
CA VAL A 455 -20.44 1.35 39.34
C VAL A 455 -20.39 0.19 38.35
N THR A 456 -21.52 -0.07 37.68
CA THR A 456 -21.63 -1.09 36.64
C THR A 456 -21.81 -0.42 35.29
N VAL A 457 -21.08 -0.89 34.28
CA VAL A 457 -21.12 -0.39 32.90
C VAL A 457 -21.34 -1.55 31.93
N THR A 458 -22.04 -1.29 30.83
CA THR A 458 -22.11 -2.24 29.70
C THR A 458 -20.79 -2.25 28.94
N THR A 459 -20.50 -3.38 28.31
CA THR A 459 -19.27 -3.65 27.56
C THR A 459 -19.61 -4.29 26.20
N GLY A 460 -18.62 -4.45 25.30
CA GLY A 460 -18.79 -5.18 24.04
C GLY A 460 -19.94 -4.69 23.17
N LEU A 461 -20.77 -5.62 22.68
CA LEU A 461 -21.93 -5.31 21.84
C LEU A 461 -22.96 -4.40 22.55
N ASP A 462 -23.21 -4.65 23.84
CA ASP A 462 -24.16 -3.85 24.62
C ASP A 462 -23.68 -2.42 24.86
N HIS A 463 -22.36 -2.24 24.96
CA HIS A 463 -21.74 -0.91 25.01
C HIS A 463 -22.06 -0.11 23.75
N MET A 464 -21.75 -0.67 22.57
CA MET A 464 -21.96 0.01 21.29
C MET A 464 -23.44 0.33 21.07
N LYS A 465 -24.33 -0.60 21.44
CA LYS A 465 -25.78 -0.36 21.44
C LYS A 465 -26.20 0.74 22.41
N GLU A 466 -25.67 0.76 23.63
CA GLU A 466 -25.96 1.80 24.63
C GLU A 466 -25.49 3.18 24.16
N LEU A 467 -24.33 3.25 23.50
CA LEU A 467 -23.76 4.50 22.99
C LEU A 467 -24.67 5.16 21.91
N GLY A 468 -25.44 4.35 21.18
CA GLY A 468 -26.45 4.84 20.23
C GLY A 468 -25.92 5.16 18.83
N ILE A 469 -24.72 4.67 18.51
CA ILE A 469 -24.12 4.71 17.17
C ILE A 469 -24.98 3.91 16.17
N THR A 470 -24.69 4.10 14.88
CA THR A 470 -25.40 3.41 13.79
C THR A 470 -24.53 2.40 13.06
N HIS A 471 -23.21 2.66 13.01
CA HIS A 471 -22.28 1.91 12.19
C HIS A 471 -21.05 1.57 13.03
N VAL A 472 -20.61 0.31 12.94
CA VAL A 472 -19.26 -0.08 13.35
C VAL A 472 -18.40 -0.12 12.09
N GLN A 473 -17.27 0.56 12.11
CA GLN A 473 -16.19 0.27 11.16
C GLN A 473 -15.27 -0.74 11.82
N ILE A 474 -15.09 -1.90 11.22
CA ILE A 474 -14.18 -2.92 11.75
C ILE A 474 -12.89 -2.84 10.95
N GLN A 475 -11.76 -2.71 11.65
CA GLN A 475 -10.41 -2.87 11.08
C GLN A 475 -10.29 -4.20 10.27
N PRO A 476 -9.26 -4.36 9.43
CA PRO A 476 -9.19 -5.48 8.49
C PRO A 476 -9.45 -6.85 9.14
N PHE A 477 -10.39 -7.60 8.56
CA PHE A 477 -10.77 -8.93 9.04
C PHE A 477 -10.84 -9.99 7.92
N TYR A 478 -10.32 -9.67 6.74
CA TYR A 478 -9.84 -10.72 5.84
C TYR A 478 -8.45 -11.17 6.27
N ASP A 479 -8.05 -12.34 5.80
CA ASP A 479 -6.80 -13.03 6.11
C ASP A 479 -5.55 -12.19 5.81
N TYR A 480 -4.71 -12.02 6.82
CA TYR A 480 -3.46 -11.26 6.77
C TYR A 480 -2.26 -12.07 7.29
N SER A 481 -1.03 -11.64 6.97
CA SER A 481 0.13 -12.53 7.03
C SER A 481 0.90 -12.57 8.36
N SER A 482 0.72 -11.53 9.17
CA SER A 482 1.58 -11.19 10.31
C SER A 482 1.21 -11.88 11.63
N VAL A 483 0.07 -12.57 11.67
CA VAL A 483 -0.37 -13.35 12.83
C VAL A 483 -0.27 -14.83 12.51
N ASP A 484 0.38 -15.56 13.42
CA ASP A 484 0.37 -17.01 13.43
C ASP A 484 -0.87 -17.50 14.18
N GLU A 485 -1.85 -17.97 13.42
CA GLU A 485 -3.14 -18.50 13.88
C GLU A 485 -2.97 -19.71 14.82
N THR A 486 -1.80 -20.38 14.81
CA THR A 486 -1.50 -21.49 15.73
C THR A 486 -1.11 -21.03 17.14
N ARG A 487 -0.76 -19.75 17.29
CA ARG A 487 -0.28 -19.14 18.54
C ARG A 487 -1.27 -18.13 19.14
N VAL A 488 -2.55 -18.19 18.73
CA VAL A 488 -3.60 -17.33 19.30
C VAL A 488 -3.91 -17.79 20.72
N SER A 489 -3.81 -16.87 21.68
CA SER A 489 -4.08 -17.15 23.09
C SER A 489 -4.89 -16.04 23.75
N SER A 490 -5.18 -16.18 25.05
CA SER A 490 -5.82 -15.14 25.88
C SER A 490 -4.98 -13.86 26.01
N PHE A 491 -3.73 -13.89 25.52
CA PHE A 491 -2.86 -12.73 25.39
C PHE A 491 -1.91 -12.89 24.19
N MET A 492 -1.72 -11.84 23.40
CA MET A 492 -0.77 -11.75 22.31
C MET A 492 0.26 -10.66 22.59
N SER A 493 1.52 -11.04 22.54
CA SER A 493 2.66 -10.13 22.53
C SER A 493 2.88 -9.50 21.16
N ASP A 494 3.81 -8.56 21.10
CA ASP A 494 4.22 -7.81 19.91
C ASP A 494 4.58 -8.68 18.70
N ASP A 495 5.00 -9.93 18.93
CA ASP A 495 5.38 -10.90 17.89
C ASP A 495 4.21 -11.69 17.29
N ASN A 496 2.98 -11.46 17.76
CA ASN A 496 1.80 -12.14 17.23
C ASN A 496 0.52 -11.29 17.25
N TYR A 497 0.58 -10.00 17.55
CA TYR A 497 -0.56 -9.08 17.40
C TYR A 497 -0.40 -8.27 16.11
N ASN A 498 -1.49 -8.05 15.37
CA ASN A 498 -1.52 -7.08 14.28
C ASN A 498 -2.90 -6.42 14.13
N TRP A 499 -2.94 -5.23 13.53
CA TRP A 499 -4.19 -4.60 13.06
C TRP A 499 -4.74 -5.23 11.77
N GLY A 500 -3.90 -5.93 10.99
CA GLY A 500 -4.32 -6.65 9.78
C GLY A 500 -4.13 -5.91 8.46
N TYR A 501 -3.37 -4.82 8.44
CA TYR A 501 -3.05 -4.05 7.22
C TYR A 501 -1.98 -4.69 6.33
N ASP A 502 -1.79 -6.01 6.42
CA ASP A 502 -0.87 -6.78 5.59
C ASP A 502 -1.60 -7.95 4.89
N PRO A 503 -2.42 -7.66 3.88
CA PRO A 503 -3.35 -8.63 3.30
C PRO A 503 -2.64 -9.83 2.67
N LEU A 504 -3.15 -11.03 2.96
CA LEU A 504 -2.71 -12.28 2.33
C LEU A 504 -3.75 -12.78 1.32
N ASN A 505 -5.00 -12.97 1.75
CA ASN A 505 -6.11 -13.46 0.92
C ASN A 505 -7.38 -12.60 1.13
N TYR A 506 -7.72 -11.74 0.16
CA TYR A 506 -8.75 -10.70 0.31
C TYR A 506 -10.20 -11.17 0.48
N ASN A 507 -10.51 -12.43 0.12
CA ASN A 507 -11.85 -13.00 0.21
C ASN A 507 -11.99 -14.07 1.29
N VAL A 508 -10.95 -14.26 2.11
CA VAL A 508 -10.92 -15.22 3.21
C VAL A 508 -11.04 -14.46 4.52
N LEU A 509 -11.89 -14.88 5.45
CA LEU A 509 -11.92 -14.32 6.81
C LEU A 509 -10.64 -14.65 7.57
N GLU A 510 -10.11 -13.71 8.35
CA GLU A 510 -8.96 -13.91 9.24
C GLU A 510 -9.24 -15.03 10.25
N GLY A 511 -8.34 -16.03 10.32
CA GLY A 511 -8.55 -17.19 11.17
C GLY A 511 -8.25 -16.93 12.63
N SER A 512 -7.37 -15.97 12.98
CA SER A 512 -7.06 -15.70 14.39
C SER A 512 -8.26 -15.20 15.20
N TYR A 513 -9.29 -14.67 14.54
CA TYR A 513 -10.56 -14.29 15.15
C TYR A 513 -11.58 -15.43 15.24
N SER A 514 -11.32 -16.60 14.66
CA SER A 514 -12.18 -17.78 14.80
C SER A 514 -11.79 -18.62 16.01
N THR A 515 -12.73 -19.34 16.65
CA THR A 515 -12.40 -20.27 17.74
C THR A 515 -11.62 -21.51 17.28
N ASP A 516 -11.76 -21.88 16.01
CA ASP A 516 -11.03 -22.97 15.37
C ASP A 516 -10.56 -22.54 13.98
N PRO A 517 -9.33 -22.02 13.85
CA PRO A 517 -8.79 -21.59 12.56
C PRO A 517 -8.45 -22.75 11.62
N TYR A 518 -8.44 -24.01 12.09
CA TYR A 518 -8.17 -25.17 11.26
C TYR A 518 -9.37 -25.58 10.39
N ASP A 519 -10.60 -25.28 10.82
CA ASP A 519 -11.82 -25.47 10.04
C ASP A 519 -12.22 -24.16 9.33
N GLY A 520 -12.02 -24.10 8.02
CA GLY A 520 -12.40 -22.95 7.20
C GLY A 520 -13.91 -22.65 7.19
N TYR A 521 -14.80 -23.58 7.56
CA TYR A 521 -16.21 -23.24 7.75
C TYR A 521 -16.46 -22.49 9.06
N ASN A 522 -15.69 -22.76 10.11
CA ASN A 522 -15.94 -22.24 11.44
C ASN A 522 -15.84 -20.70 11.46
N ARG A 523 -14.80 -20.14 10.85
CA ARG A 523 -14.63 -18.69 10.67
C ARG A 523 -15.83 -18.01 9.99
N ILE A 524 -16.43 -18.67 8.97
CA ILE A 524 -17.60 -18.15 8.27
C ILE A 524 -18.84 -18.15 9.18
N ARG A 525 -19.10 -19.27 9.88
CA ARG A 525 -20.27 -19.39 10.76
C ARG A 525 -20.22 -18.35 11.88
N GLU A 526 -19.08 -18.25 12.56
CA GLU A 526 -18.90 -17.33 13.68
C GLU A 526 -19.00 -15.86 13.25
N PHE A 527 -18.44 -15.51 12.10
CA PHE A 527 -18.58 -14.16 11.56
C PHE A 527 -20.05 -13.84 11.22
N LYS A 528 -20.79 -14.78 10.61
CA LYS A 528 -22.22 -14.60 10.34
C LYS A 528 -23.06 -14.47 11.60
N GLU A 529 -22.73 -15.20 12.66
CA GLU A 529 -23.34 -15.02 13.98
C GLU A 529 -23.06 -13.63 14.56
N MET A 530 -21.83 -13.13 14.43
CA MET A 530 -21.47 -11.77 14.82
C MET A 530 -22.27 -10.72 14.04
N VAL A 531 -22.36 -10.87 12.70
CA VAL A 531 -23.12 -9.96 11.83
C VAL A 531 -24.59 -9.90 12.27
N MET A 532 -25.25 -11.07 12.43
CA MET A 532 -26.65 -11.13 12.87
C MET A 532 -26.86 -10.49 14.26
N ALA A 533 -25.92 -10.68 15.19
CA ALA A 533 -25.97 -10.08 16.52
C ALA A 533 -25.87 -8.54 16.45
N MET A 534 -24.96 -8.01 15.63
CA MET A 534 -24.81 -6.57 15.38
C MET A 534 -26.05 -5.98 14.69
N HIS A 535 -26.56 -6.61 13.64
CA HIS A 535 -27.78 -6.17 12.96
C HIS A 535 -28.98 -6.14 13.91
N LYS A 536 -29.15 -7.17 14.74
CA LYS A 536 -30.19 -7.21 15.80
C LYS A 536 -30.00 -6.12 16.86
N ALA A 537 -28.77 -5.68 17.11
CA ALA A 537 -28.48 -4.54 17.97
C ALA A 537 -28.73 -3.17 17.30
N GLY A 538 -29.03 -3.14 16.00
CA GLY A 538 -29.24 -1.93 15.21
C GLY A 538 -27.94 -1.33 14.65
N LEU A 539 -26.87 -2.12 14.58
CA LEU A 539 -25.55 -1.70 14.12
C LEU A 539 -25.29 -2.24 12.71
N SER A 540 -25.06 -1.35 11.76
CA SER A 540 -24.52 -1.68 10.44
C SER A 540 -23.01 -1.87 10.49
N ILE A 541 -22.46 -2.68 9.59
CA ILE A 541 -21.02 -3.00 9.57
C ILE A 541 -20.37 -2.45 8.31
N ASN A 542 -19.36 -1.59 8.48
CA ASN A 542 -18.45 -1.18 7.42
C ASN A 542 -17.11 -1.90 7.61
N MET A 543 -16.57 -2.46 6.54
CA MET A 543 -15.28 -3.16 6.58
C MET A 543 -14.14 -2.24 6.15
N ASP A 544 -13.04 -2.25 6.89
CA ASP A 544 -11.78 -1.68 6.45
C ASP A 544 -11.11 -2.59 5.40
N VAL A 545 -10.82 -2.05 4.22
CA VAL A 545 -10.29 -2.80 3.07
C VAL A 545 -8.99 -2.19 2.52
N VAL A 546 -8.00 -3.05 2.30
CA VAL A 546 -6.60 -2.69 1.98
C VAL A 546 -6.23 -3.21 0.60
N TYR A 547 -7.01 -2.83 -0.41
CA TYR A 547 -6.73 -3.19 -1.80
C TYR A 547 -5.51 -2.49 -2.40
N ASN A 548 -4.94 -1.52 -1.69
CA ASN A 548 -3.86 -0.68 -2.23
C ASN A 548 -2.50 -1.41 -2.30
N HIS A 549 -2.28 -2.47 -1.52
CA HIS A 549 -1.05 -3.28 -1.50
C HIS A 549 -1.30 -4.69 -0.95
N THR A 550 -0.34 -5.60 -1.15
CA THR A 550 -0.31 -6.94 -0.52
C THR A 550 0.82 -7.04 0.51
N SER A 551 0.72 -7.98 1.45
CA SER A 551 1.74 -8.21 2.49
C SER A 551 3.16 -8.47 1.97
N ALA A 552 3.27 -9.10 0.81
CA ALA A 552 4.53 -9.34 0.12
C ALA A 552 4.55 -8.67 -1.26
N SER A 553 5.74 -8.34 -1.77
CA SER A 553 5.93 -7.85 -3.14
C SER A 553 6.23 -9.02 -4.09
N GLU A 554 7.49 -9.50 -4.12
CA GLU A 554 7.90 -10.53 -5.08
C GLU A 554 7.27 -11.91 -4.82
N ASN A 555 7.01 -12.23 -3.55
CA ASN A 555 6.54 -13.53 -3.10
C ASN A 555 5.04 -13.57 -2.78
N SER A 556 4.26 -12.57 -3.19
CA SER A 556 2.81 -12.61 -3.03
C SER A 556 2.17 -13.64 -3.95
N ASN A 557 1.01 -14.19 -3.56
CA ASN A 557 0.22 -15.08 -4.41
C ASN A 557 -0.03 -14.44 -5.79
N PHE A 558 -0.37 -13.14 -5.84
CA PHE A 558 -0.60 -12.41 -7.08
C PHE A 558 0.63 -12.32 -7.99
N ASN A 559 1.81 -12.02 -7.45
CA ASN A 559 3.02 -11.89 -8.25
C ASN A 559 3.57 -13.26 -8.67
N LEU A 560 3.45 -14.28 -7.82
CA LEU A 560 3.84 -15.64 -8.16
C LEU A 560 2.91 -16.23 -9.23
N LEU A 561 1.62 -15.88 -9.22
CA LEU A 561 0.63 -16.31 -10.22
C LEU A 561 0.81 -15.60 -11.57
N VAL A 562 0.87 -14.27 -11.57
CA VAL A 562 1.05 -13.45 -12.78
C VAL A 562 2.10 -12.36 -12.53
N PRO A 563 3.39 -12.68 -12.77
CA PRO A 563 4.50 -11.79 -12.45
C PRO A 563 4.30 -10.36 -12.97
N TYR A 564 4.39 -9.40 -12.05
CA TYR A 564 4.29 -7.95 -12.25
C TYR A 564 2.92 -7.40 -12.69
N TYR A 565 1.92 -8.23 -13.01
CA TYR A 565 0.65 -7.75 -13.56
C TYR A 565 -0.23 -7.03 -12.52
N TYR A 566 -0.29 -7.53 -11.29
CA TYR A 566 -1.17 -6.94 -10.26
C TYR A 566 -0.60 -5.65 -9.65
N TYR A 567 0.64 -5.29 -9.98
CA TYR A 567 1.37 -4.21 -9.32
C TYR A 567 1.77 -3.10 -10.28
N ARG A 568 1.90 -1.88 -9.75
CA ARG A 568 2.57 -0.80 -10.48
C ARG A 568 4.07 -0.96 -10.32
N THR A 569 4.77 -1.02 -11.44
CA THR A 569 6.23 -1.19 -11.50
C THR A 569 6.89 -0.08 -12.29
N LYS A 570 8.14 0.23 -11.94
CA LYS A 570 9.04 1.04 -12.77
C LYS A 570 9.50 0.23 -14.00
N ALA A 571 10.12 0.91 -14.95
CA ALA A 571 10.65 0.32 -16.18
C ALA A 571 11.60 -0.88 -15.94
N ASN A 572 12.40 -0.82 -14.88
CA ASN A 572 13.36 -1.86 -14.49
C ASN A 572 12.76 -2.98 -13.62
N GLY A 573 11.42 -3.09 -13.51
CA GLY A 573 10.76 -4.15 -12.74
C GLY A 573 10.65 -3.90 -11.24
N THR A 574 11.30 -2.86 -10.70
CA THR A 574 11.13 -2.50 -9.28
C THR A 574 9.71 -2.00 -9.01
N PHE A 575 9.14 -2.41 -7.87
CA PHE A 575 7.80 -2.01 -7.46
C PHE A 575 7.76 -0.53 -7.09
N TYR A 576 6.67 0.16 -7.43
CA TYR A 576 6.35 1.41 -6.75
C TYR A 576 5.91 1.12 -5.32
N ASN A 577 6.17 2.05 -4.40
CA ASN A 577 5.86 1.89 -2.99
C ASN A 577 5.02 3.07 -2.48
N GLY A 578 3.90 3.34 -3.16
CA GLY A 578 2.97 4.38 -2.75
C GLY A 578 2.27 4.07 -1.43
N SER A 579 2.24 2.81 -1.00
CA SER A 579 1.69 2.40 0.30
C SER A 579 2.65 2.63 1.47
N GLY A 580 3.96 2.54 1.22
CA GLY A 580 4.98 2.44 2.28
C GLY A 580 5.30 0.99 2.67
N CYS A 581 4.50 0.01 2.23
CA CYS A 581 4.57 -1.41 2.60
C CYS A 581 5.39 -2.28 1.62
N GLY A 582 6.05 -1.68 0.62
CA GLY A 582 6.95 -2.33 -0.32
C GLY A 582 6.37 -2.53 -1.74
N ASN A 583 5.06 -2.33 -1.93
CA ASN A 583 4.39 -2.42 -3.24
C ASN A 583 3.12 -1.56 -3.30
N GLU A 584 2.59 -1.34 -4.51
CA GLU A 584 1.25 -0.80 -4.72
C GLU A 584 0.55 -1.57 -5.86
N MET A 585 -0.73 -1.86 -5.69
CA MET A 585 -1.55 -2.59 -6.66
C MET A 585 -1.97 -1.69 -7.83
N ALA A 586 -2.05 -2.24 -9.04
CA ALA A 586 -2.40 -1.51 -10.26
C ALA A 586 -3.90 -1.55 -10.54
N SER A 587 -4.71 -0.86 -9.71
CA SER A 587 -6.18 -0.78 -9.85
C SER A 587 -6.66 -0.39 -11.25
N ASP A 588 -5.88 0.39 -11.99
CA ASP A 588 -6.17 0.83 -13.35
C ASP A 588 -6.10 -0.29 -14.41
N ARG A 589 -5.60 -1.48 -14.05
CA ARG A 589 -5.61 -2.66 -14.93
C ARG A 589 -6.91 -3.43 -14.77
N PHE A 590 -7.49 -3.86 -15.90
CA PHE A 590 -8.83 -4.45 -15.93
C PHE A 590 -9.01 -5.62 -14.94
N MET A 591 -8.10 -6.60 -14.90
CA MET A 591 -8.28 -7.75 -14.01
C MET A 591 -8.06 -7.40 -12.53
N VAL A 592 -7.39 -6.29 -12.21
CA VAL A 592 -7.26 -5.77 -10.83
C VAL A 592 -8.53 -5.03 -10.42
N ASN A 593 -9.04 -4.14 -11.27
CA ASN A 593 -10.34 -3.48 -11.10
C ASN A 593 -11.46 -4.51 -10.91
N LYS A 594 -11.53 -5.51 -11.80
CA LYS A 594 -12.48 -6.63 -11.72
C LYS A 594 -12.39 -7.35 -10.38
N PHE A 595 -11.17 -7.72 -9.97
CA PHE A 595 -10.95 -8.39 -8.69
C PHE A 595 -11.46 -7.56 -7.50
N PHE A 596 -11.18 -6.25 -7.46
CA PHE A 596 -11.65 -5.38 -6.37
C PHE A 596 -13.18 -5.28 -6.34
N ARG A 597 -13.81 -5.14 -7.50
CA ARG A 597 -15.26 -5.06 -7.62
C ARG A 597 -15.93 -6.36 -7.15
N GLU A 598 -15.48 -7.50 -7.66
CA GLU A 598 -16.02 -8.82 -7.29
C GLU A 598 -15.80 -9.13 -5.82
N SER A 599 -14.65 -8.76 -5.28
CA SER A 599 -14.37 -8.90 -3.85
C SER A 599 -15.32 -8.06 -3.00
N CYS A 600 -15.51 -6.77 -3.32
CA CYS A 600 -16.47 -5.90 -2.64
C CYS A 600 -17.91 -6.41 -2.75
N GLN A 601 -18.32 -6.88 -3.93
CA GLN A 601 -19.66 -7.45 -4.14
C GLN A 601 -19.86 -8.71 -3.30
N PHE A 602 -18.87 -9.61 -3.26
CA PHE A 602 -18.91 -10.80 -2.42
C PHE A 602 -19.10 -10.45 -0.95
N TRP A 603 -18.30 -9.52 -0.41
CA TRP A 603 -18.41 -9.10 0.98
C TRP A 603 -19.77 -8.49 1.31
N ILE A 604 -20.36 -7.68 0.43
CA ILE A 604 -21.69 -7.12 0.64
C ILE A 604 -22.76 -8.20 0.58
N ASP A 605 -22.77 -9.00 -0.48
CA ASP A 605 -23.84 -9.96 -0.77
C ASP A 605 -23.81 -11.14 0.21
N GLU A 606 -22.65 -11.76 0.39
CA GLU A 606 -22.51 -12.99 1.19
C GLU A 606 -22.56 -12.74 2.71
N TYR A 607 -22.12 -11.56 3.16
CA TYR A 607 -21.99 -11.23 4.58
C TYR A 607 -22.83 -10.04 5.04
N HIS A 608 -23.70 -9.54 4.17
CA HIS A 608 -24.63 -8.46 4.49
C HIS A 608 -23.97 -7.17 5.01
N LEU A 609 -22.75 -6.84 4.57
CA LEU A 609 -22.07 -5.62 5.00
C LEU A 609 -22.73 -4.35 4.43
N SER A 610 -22.58 -3.23 5.14
CA SER A 610 -23.20 -1.93 4.86
C SER A 610 -22.27 -0.91 4.22
N GLY A 611 -20.97 -1.22 4.09
CA GLY A 611 -20.01 -0.27 3.53
C GLY A 611 -18.56 -0.73 3.60
N PHE A 612 -17.69 0.12 3.07
CA PHE A 612 -16.24 -0.07 3.06
C PHE A 612 -15.50 1.22 3.37
N ARG A 613 -14.50 1.13 4.25
CA ARG A 613 -13.43 2.11 4.42
C ARG A 613 -12.21 1.64 3.63
N PHE A 614 -11.80 2.38 2.62
CA PHE A 614 -10.62 2.07 1.80
C PHE A 614 -9.37 2.65 2.44
N ASP A 615 -8.48 1.77 2.88
CA ASP A 615 -7.12 2.10 3.30
C ASP A 615 -6.32 2.68 2.14
N LEU A 616 -5.61 3.79 2.41
CA LEU A 616 -4.85 4.55 1.41
C LEU A 616 -5.59 4.64 0.06
N MET A 617 -6.88 4.98 0.09
CA MET A 617 -7.76 5.14 -1.07
C MET A 617 -7.16 6.02 -2.16
N GLY A 618 -6.23 6.93 -1.82
CA GLY A 618 -5.43 7.71 -2.77
C GLY A 618 -4.62 6.87 -3.78
N LEU A 619 -4.41 5.57 -3.54
CA LEU A 619 -3.73 4.61 -4.43
C LEU A 619 -4.68 3.83 -5.34
N ILE A 620 -5.99 3.99 -5.14
CA ILE A 620 -7.02 3.41 -6.01
C ILE A 620 -7.40 4.46 -7.06
N ASP A 621 -7.44 4.10 -8.33
CA ASP A 621 -7.80 5.06 -9.37
C ASP A 621 -9.29 5.42 -9.31
N ASN A 622 -9.63 6.61 -9.82
CA ASN A 622 -11.00 7.13 -9.76
C ASN A 622 -12.03 6.22 -10.44
N GLN A 623 -11.70 5.60 -11.58
CA GLN A 623 -12.66 4.77 -12.30
C GLN A 623 -13.00 3.51 -11.49
N THR A 624 -11.99 2.89 -10.88
CA THR A 624 -12.21 1.74 -9.99
C THR A 624 -13.08 2.09 -8.80
N MET A 625 -12.90 3.26 -8.17
CA MET A 625 -13.78 3.70 -7.08
C MET A 625 -15.22 3.95 -7.54
N ILE A 626 -15.42 4.50 -8.75
CA ILE A 626 -16.74 4.70 -9.35
C ILE A 626 -17.41 3.34 -9.62
N ASP A 627 -16.68 2.40 -10.22
CA ASP A 627 -17.19 1.08 -10.56
C ASP A 627 -17.61 0.32 -9.30
N ILE A 628 -16.75 0.29 -8.28
CA ILE A 628 -17.04 -0.32 -6.98
C ILE A 628 -18.29 0.31 -6.37
N TYR A 629 -18.37 1.64 -6.31
CA TYR A 629 -19.52 2.30 -5.72
C TYR A 629 -20.82 1.91 -6.43
N ASN A 630 -20.83 1.90 -7.76
CA ASN A 630 -22.03 1.56 -8.54
C ASN A 630 -22.46 0.10 -8.33
N ASP A 631 -21.52 -0.84 -8.38
CA ASP A 631 -21.79 -2.26 -8.16
C ASP A 631 -22.33 -2.52 -6.76
N CYS A 632 -21.70 -1.91 -5.75
CA CYS A 632 -22.12 -2.06 -4.35
C CYS A 632 -23.49 -1.42 -4.10
N ARG A 633 -23.74 -0.22 -4.67
CA ARG A 633 -25.02 0.50 -4.54
C ARG A 633 -26.17 -0.24 -5.22
N TYR A 634 -25.89 -1.01 -6.27
CA TYR A 634 -26.88 -1.87 -6.91
C TYR A 634 -27.38 -2.98 -5.97
N ILE A 635 -26.49 -3.56 -5.15
CA ILE A 635 -26.83 -4.59 -4.16
C ILE A 635 -27.50 -3.96 -2.93
N TYR A 636 -26.94 -2.86 -2.42
CA TYR A 636 -27.43 -2.17 -1.22
C TYR A 636 -27.45 -0.64 -1.43
N PRO A 637 -28.63 -0.02 -1.64
CA PRO A 637 -28.71 1.41 -1.98
C PRO A 637 -28.21 2.39 -0.91
N GLN A 638 -28.10 1.95 0.35
CA GLN A 638 -27.57 2.75 1.48
C GLN A 638 -26.07 2.51 1.71
N ILE A 639 -25.37 1.85 0.78
CA ILE A 639 -23.94 1.57 0.90
C ILE A 639 -23.13 2.84 1.22
N MET A 640 -22.22 2.73 2.18
CA MET A 640 -21.23 3.75 2.48
C MET A 640 -19.87 3.35 1.92
N ILE A 641 -19.32 4.14 0.99
CA ILE A 641 -17.96 3.96 0.47
C ILE A 641 -17.17 5.20 0.82
N TYR A 642 -16.07 5.04 1.55
CA TYR A 642 -15.19 6.14 1.92
C TYR A 642 -13.78 5.64 2.16
N GLY A 643 -12.82 6.53 2.40
CA GLY A 643 -11.47 6.08 2.71
C GLY A 643 -10.48 7.21 2.96
N GLU A 644 -9.21 6.82 2.99
CA GLU A 644 -8.09 7.73 3.18
C GLU A 644 -7.64 8.33 1.86
N PRO A 645 -7.89 9.62 1.59
CA PRO A 645 -7.59 10.18 0.27
C PRO A 645 -6.09 10.32 -0.02
N TRP A 646 -5.20 10.03 0.94
CA TRP A 646 -3.75 10.16 0.83
C TRP A 646 -3.05 8.86 0.39
N THR A 647 -1.73 8.95 0.18
CA THR A 647 -0.82 7.84 -0.08
C THR A 647 0.23 7.79 1.04
N GLY A 648 0.81 6.62 1.32
CA GLY A 648 1.89 6.46 2.31
C GLY A 648 3.29 6.80 1.78
N GLY A 649 3.48 6.79 0.45
CA GLY A 649 4.75 7.00 -0.22
C GLY A 649 4.61 7.51 -1.65
N ALA A 650 5.70 7.39 -2.43
CA ALA A 650 5.74 7.83 -3.82
C ALA A 650 5.11 6.79 -4.75
N THR A 651 4.17 7.23 -5.58
CA THR A 651 3.37 6.39 -6.49
C THR A 651 3.61 6.73 -7.97
N LYS A 652 3.27 5.81 -8.89
CA LYS A 652 3.19 6.08 -10.34
C LYS A 652 2.02 7.02 -10.67
N LEU A 653 0.97 7.03 -9.85
CA LEU A 653 -0.23 7.83 -10.10
C LEU A 653 0.11 9.34 -10.13
N LYS A 654 -0.33 10.06 -11.17
CA LYS A 654 -0.07 11.50 -11.31
C LYS A 654 -1.09 12.31 -10.52
N ALA A 655 -0.67 13.32 -9.76
CA ALA A 655 -1.62 14.29 -9.23
C ALA A 655 -2.22 15.12 -10.39
N GLY A 656 -3.53 15.12 -10.60
CA GLY A 656 -4.14 15.84 -11.73
C GLY A 656 -5.62 16.15 -11.57
N THR A 657 -5.96 17.43 -11.75
CA THR A 657 -7.32 17.99 -11.87
C THR A 657 -7.62 18.23 -13.35
N SER A 658 -8.48 17.42 -13.98
CA SER A 658 -9.23 17.80 -15.19
C SER A 658 -10.25 16.71 -15.57
N ALA A 659 -11.53 17.11 -15.61
CA ALA A 659 -12.68 16.30 -16.02
C ALA A 659 -12.62 15.73 -17.46
N SER A 660 -11.61 16.07 -18.26
CA SER A 660 -11.52 15.64 -19.66
C SER A 660 -10.69 14.38 -19.93
N ASN A 661 -9.95 13.86 -18.95
CA ASN A 661 -9.10 12.67 -19.14
C ASN A 661 -9.20 11.71 -17.93
N LEU A 662 -10.29 10.95 -17.84
CA LEU A 662 -10.39 9.74 -16.99
C LEU A 662 -9.33 8.67 -17.33
N LYS A 663 -8.56 8.85 -18.41
CA LYS A 663 -7.46 7.96 -18.83
C LYS A 663 -6.09 8.33 -18.23
N GLY A 664 -6.01 9.35 -17.38
CA GLY A 664 -4.80 9.74 -16.67
C GLY A 664 -4.87 9.32 -15.21
N GLN A 665 -4.02 8.37 -14.82
CA GLN A 665 -3.73 7.98 -13.44
C GLN A 665 -3.78 9.17 -12.47
N THR A 666 -4.83 9.30 -11.63
CA THR A 666 -5.06 10.42 -10.70
C THR A 666 -5.49 9.94 -9.32
N THR A 667 -5.13 10.68 -8.26
CA THR A 667 -5.49 10.34 -6.87
C THR A 667 -6.88 10.86 -6.48
N VAL A 668 -7.58 10.11 -5.61
CA VAL A 668 -8.97 10.40 -5.22
C VAL A 668 -9.12 11.75 -4.52
N GLN A 669 -8.16 12.17 -3.69
CA GLN A 669 -8.24 13.41 -2.88
C GLN A 669 -8.66 14.67 -3.66
N ARG A 670 -8.03 14.90 -4.82
CA ARG A 670 -8.29 16.12 -5.62
C ARG A 670 -9.52 15.99 -6.52
N SER A 671 -10.09 14.80 -6.56
CA SER A 671 -11.18 14.41 -7.45
C SER A 671 -12.54 14.47 -6.76
N LEU A 672 -12.59 14.40 -5.42
CA LEU A 672 -13.86 14.35 -4.66
C LEU A 672 -14.77 15.58 -4.84
N GLY A 673 -14.23 16.74 -5.23
CA GLY A 673 -15.01 17.93 -5.60
C GLY A 673 -15.34 18.05 -7.09
N GLN A 674 -15.07 17.01 -7.89
CA GLN A 674 -15.35 16.97 -9.33
C GLN A 674 -16.72 16.35 -9.60
N ASP A 675 -17.34 16.72 -10.71
CA ASP A 675 -18.72 16.33 -11.08
C ASP A 675 -19.00 14.81 -11.02
N PHE A 676 -17.99 13.96 -11.31
CA PHE A 676 -18.15 12.50 -11.27
C PHE A 676 -18.14 11.88 -9.86
N PHE A 677 -17.68 12.63 -8.85
CA PHE A 677 -17.82 12.31 -7.42
C PHE A 677 -18.74 13.31 -6.72
N CYS A 678 -19.58 14.03 -7.45
CA CYS A 678 -20.51 15.01 -6.89
C CYS A 678 -21.92 14.80 -7.47
N GLY A 679 -22.91 15.49 -6.90
CA GLY A 679 -24.32 15.32 -7.26
C GLY A 679 -24.97 14.10 -6.61
N ASP A 680 -26.03 13.57 -7.24
CA ASP A 680 -26.93 12.58 -6.63
C ASP A 680 -26.53 11.11 -6.89
N ASN A 681 -25.41 10.86 -7.60
CA ASN A 681 -25.10 9.52 -8.10
C ASN A 681 -23.97 8.84 -7.31
N VAL A 682 -22.72 9.32 -7.41
CA VAL A 682 -21.53 8.66 -6.84
C VAL A 682 -21.01 9.43 -5.63
N LEU A 683 -21.23 8.88 -4.44
CA LEU A 683 -20.86 9.48 -3.15
C LEU A 683 -19.75 8.67 -2.49
N VAL A 684 -18.52 8.85 -2.97
CA VAL A 684 -17.32 8.34 -2.30
C VAL A 684 -16.86 9.37 -1.26
N GLY A 685 -16.75 8.97 0.00
CA GLY A 685 -16.36 9.83 1.12
C GLY A 685 -14.86 9.81 1.44
N ALA A 686 -14.42 10.77 2.25
CA ALA A 686 -13.05 10.84 2.74
C ALA A 686 -12.93 11.36 4.17
N PHE A 687 -11.90 10.88 4.87
CA PHE A 687 -11.47 11.42 6.15
C PHE A 687 -11.01 12.88 6.02
N ASN A 688 -11.56 13.74 6.88
CA ASN A 688 -11.27 15.17 6.96
C ASN A 688 -10.12 15.44 7.93
N ASP A 689 -8.89 15.29 7.46
CA ASP A 689 -7.66 15.61 8.21
C ASP A 689 -7.57 17.10 8.57
N VAL A 690 -8.19 17.97 7.77
CA VAL A 690 -8.20 19.42 7.98
C VAL A 690 -8.92 19.81 9.26
N ILE A 691 -10.15 19.34 9.51
CA ILE A 691 -10.83 19.61 10.79
C ILE A 691 -10.16 18.88 11.95
N ARG A 692 -9.69 17.63 11.74
CA ARG A 692 -8.97 16.85 12.76
C ARG A 692 -7.80 17.65 13.32
N ASN A 693 -6.88 18.08 12.45
CA ASN A 693 -5.68 18.81 12.83
C ASN A 693 -6.00 20.17 13.45
N ALA A 694 -6.99 20.87 12.90
CA ALA A 694 -7.41 22.16 13.44
C ALA A 694 -7.95 22.05 14.87
N VAL A 695 -8.70 20.97 15.18
CA VAL A 695 -9.31 20.75 16.49
C VAL A 695 -8.29 20.22 17.51
N ARG A 696 -7.62 19.09 17.22
CA ARG A 696 -6.75 18.35 18.17
C ARG A 696 -5.27 18.70 18.10
N GLY A 697 -4.84 19.35 17.02
CA GLY A 697 -3.44 19.55 16.66
C GLY A 697 -2.88 18.49 15.71
N GLU A 698 -1.67 18.73 15.21
CA GLU A 698 -0.96 17.86 14.28
C GLU A 698 -0.50 16.53 14.92
N ASN A 699 -0.20 15.52 14.09
CA ASN A 699 0.15 14.17 14.53
C ASN A 699 1.45 14.08 15.34
N ASN A 700 2.44 14.94 15.04
CA ASN A 700 3.53 15.20 15.98
C ASN A 700 2.97 16.15 17.05
N PRO A 701 2.74 15.70 18.31
CA PRO A 701 1.79 16.34 19.20
C PRO A 701 2.00 17.84 19.32
N ALA A 702 1.08 18.58 18.73
CA ALA A 702 1.05 20.03 18.72
C ALA A 702 -0.30 20.51 19.28
N LYS A 703 -0.35 21.78 19.67
CA LYS A 703 -1.61 22.38 20.15
C LYS A 703 -2.54 22.64 18.96
N GLY A 704 -3.76 22.12 19.04
CA GLY A 704 -4.89 22.55 18.23
C GLY A 704 -5.79 23.53 18.97
N TYR A 705 -6.98 23.75 18.40
CA TYR A 705 -7.98 24.68 18.94
C TYR A 705 -8.34 24.40 20.39
N VAL A 706 -8.67 23.15 20.73
CA VAL A 706 -9.14 22.83 22.09
C VAL A 706 -8.04 22.99 23.15
N GLN A 707 -6.76 22.99 22.76
CA GLN A 707 -5.62 23.28 23.65
C GLN A 707 -5.25 24.78 23.72
N GLY A 708 -5.93 25.64 22.97
CA GLY A 708 -5.76 27.09 23.01
C GLY A 708 -5.21 27.74 21.73
N ASP A 709 -4.95 26.98 20.67
CA ASP A 709 -4.49 27.57 19.40
C ASP A 709 -5.67 28.14 18.59
N ASN A 710 -5.76 29.47 18.51
CA ASN A 710 -6.84 30.14 17.80
C ASN A 710 -6.56 30.40 16.32
N SER A 711 -5.39 30.01 15.80
CA SER A 711 -4.97 30.27 14.42
C SER A 711 -5.85 29.58 13.36
N ASN A 712 -6.49 28.46 13.73
CA ASN A 712 -7.28 27.63 12.83
C ASN A 712 -8.80 27.76 13.01
N THR A 713 -9.29 28.80 13.69
CA THR A 713 -10.75 29.00 13.90
C THR A 713 -11.54 29.05 12.59
N SER A 714 -11.01 29.68 11.53
CA SER A 714 -11.63 29.71 10.18
C SER A 714 -11.55 28.38 9.43
N VAL A 715 -10.64 27.49 9.82
CA VAL A 715 -10.49 26.16 9.22
C VAL A 715 -11.54 25.22 9.77
N ILE A 716 -11.79 25.31 11.08
CA ILE A 716 -12.85 24.55 11.75
C ILE A 716 -14.22 24.89 11.14
N THR A 717 -14.47 26.14 10.78
CA THR A 717 -15.73 26.52 10.13
C THR A 717 -15.96 25.84 8.78
N LEU A 718 -14.90 25.49 8.04
CA LEU A 718 -15.05 24.70 6.80
C LEU A 718 -15.58 23.30 7.11
N GLY A 719 -15.01 22.64 8.11
CA GLY A 719 -15.47 21.32 8.55
C GLY A 719 -16.88 21.36 9.15
N ILE A 720 -17.23 22.41 9.92
CA ILE A 720 -18.60 22.66 10.40
C ILE A 720 -19.60 22.72 9.23
N GLN A 721 -19.19 23.26 8.08
CA GLN A 721 -20.01 23.34 6.88
C GLN A 721 -19.88 22.10 5.97
N GLY A 722 -19.33 20.98 6.46
CA GLY A 722 -19.16 19.75 5.68
C GLY A 722 -18.21 19.93 4.51
N GLN A 723 -17.00 20.47 4.76
CA GLN A 723 -15.93 20.64 3.76
C GLN A 723 -14.56 20.29 4.35
N PHE A 724 -13.63 19.91 3.47
CA PHE A 724 -12.21 19.72 3.78
C PHE A 724 -11.26 20.50 2.85
N SER A 725 -11.78 21.26 1.87
CA SER A 725 -10.94 22.04 0.96
C SER A 725 -10.95 23.53 1.29
N ARG A 726 -9.76 24.14 1.33
CA ARG A 726 -9.58 25.60 1.40
C ARG A 726 -9.73 26.27 0.02
N ASP A 727 -9.78 25.48 -1.06
CA ASP A 727 -10.06 25.96 -2.41
C ASP A 727 -11.59 26.17 -2.54
N THR A 728 -11.99 27.41 -2.81
CA THR A 728 -13.40 27.82 -2.85
C THR A 728 -14.19 27.18 -3.98
N ILE A 729 -13.55 26.72 -5.06
CA ILE A 729 -14.22 26.07 -6.19
C ILE A 729 -14.42 24.59 -5.90
N GLN A 730 -13.38 23.90 -5.42
CA GLN A 730 -13.51 22.47 -5.06
C GLN A 730 -14.40 22.28 -3.83
N GLY A 731 -14.26 23.14 -2.82
CA GLY A 731 -15.07 23.08 -1.60
C GLY A 731 -16.57 23.28 -1.85
N ALA A 732 -16.94 24.01 -2.90
CA ALA A 732 -18.34 24.30 -3.22
C ALA A 732 -19.12 23.07 -3.72
N ASN A 733 -18.45 22.04 -4.24
CA ASN A 733 -19.07 20.89 -4.89
C ASN A 733 -19.11 19.62 -4.01
N ILE A 734 -18.22 19.50 -3.02
CA ILE A 734 -18.14 18.33 -2.12
C ILE A 734 -19.47 18.13 -1.40
N ASN A 735 -20.11 16.96 -1.51
CA ASN A 735 -21.36 16.68 -0.78
C ASN A 735 -21.06 16.37 0.70
N PRO A 736 -21.83 16.86 1.70
CA PRO A 736 -21.60 16.53 3.11
C PRO A 736 -21.63 15.02 3.41
N ASN A 737 -22.35 14.22 2.61
CA ASN A 737 -22.32 12.75 2.67
C ASN A 737 -20.92 12.15 2.43
N GLN A 738 -19.97 12.93 1.90
CA GLN A 738 -18.62 12.51 1.57
C GLN A 738 -17.59 12.96 2.62
N VAL A 739 -18.00 13.61 3.71
CA VAL A 739 -17.07 14.25 4.64
C VAL A 739 -17.08 13.53 5.98
N LEU A 740 -16.04 12.76 6.27
CA LEU A 740 -15.87 12.10 7.56
C LEU A 740 -15.11 13.01 8.51
N ASN A 741 -15.81 13.59 9.47
CA ASN A 741 -15.24 14.44 10.50
C ASN A 741 -14.84 13.59 11.71
N TYR A 742 -13.61 13.77 12.19
CA TYR A 742 -13.04 12.97 13.28
C TYR A 742 -11.93 13.71 14.00
N VAL A 743 -11.60 13.25 15.20
CA VAL A 743 -10.44 13.71 15.99
C VAL A 743 -9.55 12.57 16.46
N ALA A 744 -9.97 11.31 16.40
CA ALA A 744 -9.07 10.17 16.50
C ALA A 744 -9.57 9.00 15.66
N CYS A 745 -8.64 8.11 15.37
CA CYS A 745 -8.82 6.81 14.72
C CYS A 745 -7.73 5.88 15.30
N HIS A 746 -7.66 4.65 14.81
CA HIS A 746 -6.68 3.66 15.24
C HIS A 746 -5.21 4.13 15.07
N ASP A 747 -4.94 4.89 14.01
CA ASP A 747 -3.65 5.50 13.70
C ASP A 747 -3.32 6.72 14.55
N ASN A 748 -2.03 6.93 14.78
CA ASN A 748 -1.51 8.03 15.61
C ASN A 748 -1.93 7.87 17.08
N TYR A 749 -1.76 8.94 17.87
CA TYR A 749 -2.22 8.96 19.25
C TYR A 749 -3.74 8.98 19.34
N THR A 750 -4.27 8.28 20.35
CA THR A 750 -5.66 8.47 20.80
C THR A 750 -5.91 9.95 21.13
N LEU A 751 -7.18 10.39 21.14
CA LEU A 751 -7.50 11.78 21.51
C LEU A 751 -6.96 12.11 22.92
N TYR A 752 -7.04 11.17 23.86
CA TYR A 752 -6.56 11.39 25.23
C TYR A 752 -5.05 11.59 25.26
N ASP A 753 -4.31 10.69 24.60
CA ASP A 753 -2.85 10.71 24.56
C ASP A 753 -2.32 11.94 23.83
N GLN A 754 -2.99 12.39 22.77
CA GLN A 754 -2.65 13.63 22.06
C GLN A 754 -2.79 14.85 22.98
N LEU A 755 -3.90 14.95 23.72
CA LEU A 755 -4.19 16.09 24.58
C LEU A 755 -3.31 16.11 25.83
N VAL A 756 -3.13 14.99 26.53
CA VAL A 756 -2.34 14.95 27.77
C VAL A 756 -0.86 15.34 27.54
N GLN A 757 -0.34 15.14 26.33
CA GLN A 757 1.02 15.52 25.95
C GLN A 757 1.18 17.02 25.68
N THR A 758 0.09 17.75 25.45
CA THR A 758 0.12 19.11 24.87
C THR A 758 -0.65 20.15 25.70
N MET A 759 -1.41 19.71 26.70
CA MET A 759 -2.13 20.56 27.64
C MET A 759 -2.08 20.03 29.09
N LYS A 760 -2.49 20.89 30.03
CA LYS A 760 -2.50 20.54 31.46
C LYS A 760 -3.74 19.69 31.82
N PRO A 761 -3.63 18.76 32.80
CA PRO A 761 -4.72 17.85 33.15
C PRO A 761 -6.02 18.52 33.58
N GLU A 762 -5.98 19.70 34.21
CA GLU A 762 -7.17 20.33 34.79
C GLU A 762 -8.19 20.79 33.73
N ARG A 763 -7.73 21.03 32.49
CA ARG A 763 -8.58 21.43 31.36
C ARG A 763 -8.91 20.28 30.42
N LEU A 764 -8.24 19.14 30.57
CA LEU A 764 -8.29 18.04 29.60
C LEU A 764 -9.72 17.53 29.40
N PRO A 765 -10.53 17.22 30.43
CA PRO A 765 -11.90 16.72 30.19
C PRO A 765 -12.81 17.67 29.41
N MET A 766 -12.63 18.99 29.60
CA MET A 766 -13.42 20.00 28.89
C MET A 766 -12.96 20.15 27.45
N ALA A 767 -11.65 20.16 27.20
CA ALA A 767 -11.08 20.19 25.85
C ALA A 767 -11.43 18.91 25.06
N TYR A 768 -11.37 17.76 25.73
CA TYR A 768 -11.74 16.45 25.18
C TYR A 768 -13.18 16.46 24.68
N THR A 769 -14.14 16.72 25.58
CA THR A 769 -15.56 16.75 25.23
C THR A 769 -15.92 17.88 24.26
N GLN A 770 -15.15 18.98 24.24
CA GLN A 770 -15.32 20.03 23.24
C GLN A 770 -14.87 19.57 21.85
N ALA A 771 -13.80 18.76 21.74
CA ALA A 771 -13.37 18.20 20.48
C ALA A 771 -14.49 17.35 19.85
N ASP A 772 -15.05 16.40 20.62
CA ASP A 772 -16.19 15.59 20.18
C ASP A 772 -17.40 16.46 19.82
N SER A 773 -17.69 17.48 20.63
CA SER A 773 -18.81 18.41 20.36
C SER A 773 -18.66 19.10 19.01
N ILE A 774 -17.45 19.54 18.64
CA ILE A 774 -17.21 20.19 17.35
C ILE A 774 -17.49 19.21 16.21
N ILE A 775 -17.08 17.94 16.35
CA ILE A 775 -17.28 16.91 15.33
C ILE A 775 -18.76 16.54 15.17
N PHE A 776 -19.47 16.28 16.26
CA PHE A 776 -20.88 15.87 16.21
C PHE A 776 -21.87 17.02 15.97
N LEU A 777 -21.44 18.28 16.11
CA LEU A 777 -22.25 19.45 15.73
C LEU A 777 -21.87 20.01 14.34
N ALA A 778 -20.84 19.47 13.70
CA ALA A 778 -20.50 19.77 12.31
C ALA A 778 -21.42 19.04 11.33
N GLU A 779 -21.64 19.62 10.16
CA GLU A 779 -22.23 18.91 9.02
C GLU A 779 -21.26 17.87 8.46
N GLY A 780 -21.82 16.77 7.94
CA GLY A 780 -21.06 15.61 7.46
C GLY A 780 -21.30 14.37 8.32
N VAL A 781 -20.37 13.41 8.23
CA VAL A 781 -20.44 12.12 8.91
C VAL A 781 -19.49 12.11 10.11
N PRO A 782 -19.98 12.07 11.37
CA PRO A 782 -19.12 11.93 12.52
C PRO A 782 -18.54 10.52 12.62
N PHE A 783 -17.25 10.47 12.93
CA PHE A 783 -16.47 9.25 13.15
C PHE A 783 -15.69 9.36 14.46
N ILE A 784 -15.65 8.27 15.22
CA ILE A 784 -15.03 8.20 16.55
C ILE A 784 -14.28 6.88 16.71
N GLN A 785 -13.12 6.92 17.38
CA GLN A 785 -12.32 5.73 17.70
C GLN A 785 -12.96 4.94 18.85
N GLU A 786 -12.82 3.61 18.84
CA GLU A 786 -13.16 2.80 20.02
C GLU A 786 -12.48 3.32 21.29
N GLY A 787 -13.27 3.44 22.35
CA GLY A 787 -12.90 3.94 23.66
C GLY A 787 -12.63 5.44 23.76
N GLU A 788 -12.77 6.21 22.68
CA GLU A 788 -12.74 7.68 22.76
C GLU A 788 -13.86 8.20 23.68
N ASP A 789 -15.03 7.56 23.67
CA ASP A 789 -16.14 7.90 24.55
C ASP A 789 -15.88 7.68 26.06
N PHE A 790 -14.74 7.10 26.43
CA PHE A 790 -14.26 7.01 27.82
C PHE A 790 -12.75 7.15 27.96
N MET A 791 -12.12 7.99 27.12
CA MET A 791 -10.71 8.39 27.24
C MET A 791 -9.69 7.24 27.13
N ARG A 792 -9.85 6.36 26.13
CA ARG A 792 -8.85 5.33 25.78
C ARG A 792 -7.44 5.93 25.73
N SER A 793 -6.47 5.19 26.27
CA SER A 793 -5.05 5.52 26.26
C SER A 793 -4.23 4.31 25.84
N LYS A 794 -3.21 4.53 25.01
CA LYS A 794 -2.23 3.53 24.56
C LYS A 794 -0.88 3.83 25.21
N ARG A 795 -0.84 3.74 26.54
CA ARG A 795 0.32 4.15 27.35
C ARG A 795 1.07 2.95 27.93
N TYR A 796 2.38 2.92 27.73
CA TYR A 796 3.27 1.97 28.38
C TYR A 796 3.30 2.22 29.90
N SER A 797 2.97 1.21 30.69
CA SER A 797 2.88 1.33 32.15
C SER A 797 4.24 1.53 32.82
N ASP A 798 5.30 0.95 32.25
CA ASP A 798 6.67 0.92 32.76
C ASP A 798 7.46 2.20 32.44
N THR A 799 7.35 2.69 31.20
CA THR A 799 8.07 3.88 30.72
C THR A 799 7.23 5.16 30.82
N GLY A 800 5.91 5.02 30.88
CA GLY A 800 4.97 6.13 30.82
C GLY A 800 4.85 6.80 29.45
N LYS A 801 5.50 6.25 28.41
CA LYS A 801 5.40 6.73 27.03
C LYS A 801 4.05 6.37 26.43
N TYR A 802 3.61 7.18 25.47
CA TYR A 802 2.41 6.92 24.67
C TYR A 802 2.82 6.30 23.33
N GLU A 803 2.02 5.36 22.85
CA GLU A 803 2.21 4.74 21.54
C GLU A 803 1.36 5.46 20.49
N GLY A 804 2.02 5.96 19.45
CA GLY A 804 1.39 6.62 18.31
C GLY A 804 1.24 5.70 17.11
N ASN A 805 1.91 4.56 17.08
CA ASN A 805 1.73 3.57 16.01
C ASN A 805 1.71 2.17 16.61
N SER A 806 0.51 1.70 16.94
CA SER A 806 0.32 0.50 17.76
C SER A 806 -0.06 -0.74 16.95
N TYR A 807 0.25 -0.75 15.65
CA TYR A 807 -0.14 -1.83 14.75
C TYR A 807 0.37 -3.21 15.19
N ASN A 808 1.54 -3.29 15.85
CA ASN A 808 2.18 -4.55 16.23
C ASN A 808 2.70 -4.59 17.67
N VAL A 809 2.15 -3.79 18.59
CA VAL A 809 2.68 -3.64 19.97
C VAL A 809 1.89 -4.43 21.03
N GLY A 810 1.21 -5.51 20.59
CA GLY A 810 0.54 -6.46 21.48
C GLY A 810 -0.75 -5.97 22.14
N ASP A 811 -1.38 -6.90 22.87
CA ASP A 811 -2.65 -6.64 23.57
C ASP A 811 -2.50 -5.62 24.70
N PHE A 812 -1.35 -5.57 25.39
CA PHE A 812 -1.21 -4.71 26.58
C PHE A 812 -1.45 -3.23 26.28
N ILE A 813 -1.08 -2.78 25.08
CA ILE A 813 -1.25 -1.40 24.64
C ILE A 813 -2.59 -1.19 23.92
N ASN A 814 -3.06 -2.18 23.18
CA ASN A 814 -4.25 -2.05 22.35
C ASN A 814 -5.57 -2.41 23.07
N VAL A 815 -5.52 -3.18 24.15
CA VAL A 815 -6.70 -3.69 24.85
C VAL A 815 -7.73 -2.61 25.21
N MET A 816 -9.01 -2.91 25.01
CA MET A 816 -10.10 -2.09 25.49
C MET A 816 -10.35 -2.32 26.99
N ASP A 817 -9.87 -1.41 27.84
CA ASP A 817 -10.09 -1.48 29.28
C ASP A 817 -11.37 -0.76 29.73
N TYR A 818 -12.41 -1.53 30.03
CA TYR A 818 -13.68 -1.00 30.54
C TYR A 818 -13.62 -0.47 31.98
N SER A 819 -12.51 -0.63 32.70
CA SER A 819 -12.29 0.10 33.96
C SER A 819 -12.22 1.62 33.71
N LEU A 820 -11.72 2.05 32.53
CA LEU A 820 -11.74 3.45 32.12
C LEU A 820 -13.17 3.96 31.93
N LYS A 821 -14.09 3.14 31.40
CA LYS A 821 -15.52 3.51 31.32
C LYS A 821 -16.15 3.66 32.71
N VAL A 822 -15.74 2.87 33.70
CA VAL A 822 -16.17 3.05 35.10
C VAL A 822 -15.67 4.40 35.62
N GLN A 823 -14.38 4.71 35.43
CA GLN A 823 -13.74 5.94 35.88
C GLN A 823 -14.29 7.20 35.20
N HIS A 824 -14.55 7.12 33.90
CA HIS A 824 -14.93 8.24 33.02
C HIS A 824 -16.38 8.12 32.53
N ASN A 825 -17.27 7.55 33.35
CA ASN A 825 -18.68 7.35 33.00
C ASN A 825 -19.42 8.66 32.71
N ASP A 826 -18.97 9.79 33.25
CA ASP A 826 -19.50 11.11 32.93
C ASP A 826 -19.18 11.52 31.48
N ILE A 827 -17.98 11.18 30.97
CA ILE A 827 -17.59 11.40 29.58
C ILE A 827 -18.46 10.54 28.66
N PHE A 828 -18.57 9.24 28.96
CA PHE A 828 -19.44 8.31 28.22
C PHE A 828 -20.88 8.84 28.10
N LYS A 829 -21.46 9.29 29.21
CA LYS A 829 -22.83 9.84 29.22
C LYS A 829 -22.96 11.09 28.37
N LYS A 830 -21.94 11.96 28.35
CA LYS A 830 -21.93 13.16 27.51
C LYS A 830 -21.83 12.83 26.03
N THR A 831 -20.95 11.90 25.65
CA THR A 831 -20.80 11.45 24.25
C THR A 831 -22.07 10.77 23.77
N ARG A 832 -22.68 9.90 24.59
CA ARG A 832 -24.00 9.31 24.30
C ARG A 832 -25.10 10.37 24.12
N GLU A 833 -25.16 11.38 25.00
CA GLU A 833 -26.16 12.45 24.86
C GLU A 833 -25.92 13.30 23.60
N LEU A 834 -24.67 13.54 23.22
CA LEU A 834 -24.29 14.25 22.00
C LEU A 834 -24.72 13.47 20.74
N ILE A 835 -24.45 12.16 20.69
CA ILE A 835 -24.91 11.27 19.62
C ILE A 835 -26.44 11.29 19.54
N ARG A 836 -27.12 11.15 20.70
CA ARG A 836 -28.59 11.20 20.79
C ARG A 836 -29.14 12.55 20.31
N PHE A 837 -28.50 13.66 20.69
CA PHE A 837 -28.89 15.00 20.30
C PHE A 837 -28.81 15.16 18.77
N ARG A 838 -27.67 14.81 18.16
CA ARG A 838 -27.48 14.86 16.70
C ARG A 838 -28.51 13.99 15.98
N LYS A 839 -28.73 12.76 16.45
CA LYS A 839 -29.71 11.83 15.86
C LYS A 839 -31.12 12.44 15.81
N ASN A 840 -31.53 13.13 16.87
CA ASN A 840 -32.87 13.71 17.00
C ASN A 840 -33.01 15.14 16.45
N THR A 841 -31.95 15.72 15.89
CA THR A 841 -31.93 17.12 15.43
C THR A 841 -31.45 17.19 13.98
N PRO A 842 -32.36 17.09 12.99
CA PRO A 842 -32.02 17.00 11.57
C PRO A 842 -31.19 18.18 11.04
N GLU A 843 -31.28 19.34 11.68
CA GLU A 843 -30.51 20.54 11.32
C GLU A 843 -29.00 20.35 11.40
N PHE A 844 -28.50 19.32 12.10
CA PHE A 844 -27.07 19.00 12.16
C PHE A 844 -26.65 17.92 11.15
N ARG A 845 -27.56 17.47 10.28
CA ARG A 845 -27.37 16.35 9.34
C ARG A 845 -27.92 16.69 7.97
N LEU A 846 -27.61 17.87 7.47
CA LEU A 846 -28.08 18.35 6.17
C LEU A 846 -27.41 17.54 5.06
N ALA A 847 -28.22 16.99 4.15
CA ALA A 847 -27.77 16.01 3.17
C ALA A 847 -27.26 16.64 1.86
N SER A 848 -27.41 17.96 1.71
CA SER A 848 -27.02 18.65 0.47
C SER A 848 -26.27 19.97 0.71
N ARG A 849 -25.48 20.36 -0.28
CA ARG A 849 -24.75 21.63 -0.27
C ARG A 849 -25.64 22.86 -0.28
N ASP A 850 -26.79 22.77 -0.93
CA ASP A 850 -27.74 23.87 -1.00
C ASP A 850 -28.44 24.08 0.35
N GLU A 851 -28.76 23.01 1.08
CA GLU A 851 -29.26 23.12 2.44
C GLU A 851 -28.24 23.80 3.35
N ILE A 852 -26.99 23.33 3.35
CA ILE A 852 -25.92 23.93 4.17
C ILE A 852 -25.73 25.40 3.83
N ARG A 853 -25.68 25.77 2.54
CA ARG A 853 -25.49 27.17 2.11
C ARG A 853 -26.64 28.07 2.58
N ASN A 854 -27.86 27.55 2.62
CA ASN A 854 -29.05 28.33 2.99
C ASN A 854 -29.25 28.42 4.51
N GLN A 855 -28.88 27.36 5.24
CA GLN A 855 -29.24 27.18 6.65
C GLN A 855 -28.09 27.46 7.62
N VAL A 856 -26.84 27.16 7.25
CA VAL A 856 -25.66 27.33 8.12
C VAL A 856 -24.99 28.68 7.88
N LYS A 857 -24.98 29.54 8.90
CA LYS A 857 -24.42 30.89 8.83
C LYS A 857 -23.34 31.10 9.88
N ILE A 858 -22.10 31.26 9.43
CA ILE A 858 -20.98 31.62 10.31
C ILE A 858 -21.13 33.09 10.72
N ILE A 859 -21.20 33.35 12.03
CA ILE A 859 -21.32 34.69 12.61
C ILE A 859 -19.94 35.21 13.02
N THR A 860 -19.19 34.39 13.74
CA THR A 860 -17.85 34.73 14.25
C THR A 860 -16.91 33.52 14.16
N ALA A 861 -15.67 33.74 13.75
CA ALA A 861 -14.58 32.74 13.83
C ALA A 861 -13.26 33.49 14.08
N ALA A 862 -13.06 33.95 15.31
CA ALA A 862 -11.92 34.79 15.66
C ALA A 862 -11.61 34.71 17.16
N ASN A 863 -10.34 34.94 17.50
CA ASN A 863 -9.85 35.06 18.88
C ASN A 863 -10.25 33.88 19.79
N GLY A 864 -10.35 32.67 19.24
CA GLY A 864 -10.72 31.47 20.01
C GLY A 864 -12.23 31.28 20.20
N ASN A 865 -13.07 32.07 19.53
CA ASN A 865 -14.52 31.93 19.56
C ASN A 865 -15.04 31.61 18.16
N ILE A 866 -15.92 30.62 18.07
CA ILE A 866 -16.66 30.24 16.87
C ILE A 866 -18.14 30.33 17.20
N GLU A 867 -18.88 31.12 16.43
CA GLU A 867 -20.33 31.28 16.52
C GLU A 867 -20.93 31.04 15.14
N TYR A 868 -21.96 30.21 15.07
CA TYR A 868 -22.74 30.01 13.86
C TYR A 868 -24.19 29.70 14.21
N ASP A 869 -25.07 30.00 13.26
CA ASP A 869 -26.48 29.66 13.34
C ASP A 869 -26.80 28.56 12.34
N ILE A 870 -27.69 27.64 12.73
CA ILE A 870 -28.36 26.71 11.83
C ILE A 870 -29.86 26.81 12.07
N ASN A 871 -30.59 27.42 11.14
CA ASN A 871 -32.02 27.75 11.32
C ASN A 871 -32.27 28.45 12.67
N ASP A 872 -33.05 27.82 13.55
CA ASP A 872 -33.42 28.33 14.88
C ASP A 872 -32.39 27.99 15.97
N TYR A 873 -31.27 27.35 15.62
CA TYR A 873 -30.19 27.00 16.54
C TYR A 873 -29.04 28.00 16.43
N LYS A 874 -28.54 28.42 17.59
CA LYS A 874 -27.29 29.17 17.74
C LYS A 874 -26.27 28.28 18.45
N ILE A 875 -25.09 28.12 17.84
CA ILE A 875 -24.02 27.28 18.35
C ILE A 875 -22.80 28.15 18.65
N ILE A 876 -22.21 27.92 19.82
CA ILE A 876 -21.03 28.65 20.30
C ILE A 876 -19.98 27.63 20.73
N HIS A 877 -18.79 27.71 20.14
CA HIS A 877 -17.58 27.06 20.66
C HIS A 877 -16.62 28.13 21.16
N SER A 878 -16.19 28.03 22.42
CA SER A 878 -15.22 28.96 23.00
C SER A 878 -14.13 28.23 23.76
N ILE A 879 -12.88 28.65 23.55
CA ILE A 879 -11.70 28.16 24.28
C ILE A 879 -11.19 29.16 25.33
N ILE A 880 -11.76 30.37 25.37
CA ILE A 880 -11.35 31.46 26.28
C ILE A 880 -12.51 32.08 27.07
N GLY A 881 -13.74 31.61 26.84
CA GLY A 881 -14.96 32.24 27.30
C GLY A 881 -15.47 33.31 26.32
N HIS A 882 -16.78 33.35 26.11
CA HIS A 882 -17.41 34.25 25.16
C HIS A 882 -18.78 34.72 25.64
N LYS A 883 -19.03 36.03 25.57
CA LYS A 883 -20.36 36.61 25.82
C LYS A 883 -21.02 36.91 24.48
N VAL A 884 -22.22 36.38 24.29
CA VAL A 884 -23.01 36.55 23.08
C VAL A 884 -24.32 37.22 23.43
N GLU A 885 -24.63 38.30 22.72
CA GLU A 885 -25.93 38.96 22.78
C GLU A 885 -26.94 38.16 21.95
N LEU A 886 -28.10 37.89 22.53
CA LEU A 886 -29.18 37.13 21.94
C LEU A 886 -30.25 38.08 21.40
N ASP A 887 -30.75 37.79 20.21
CA ASP A 887 -31.83 38.53 19.55
C ASP A 887 -33.23 38.07 19.98
N GLY A 888 -33.34 37.37 21.12
CA GLY A 888 -34.58 36.79 21.60
C GLY A 888 -34.40 35.91 22.83
N THR A 889 -35.36 35.03 23.04
CA THR A 889 -35.34 34.03 24.11
C THR A 889 -34.89 32.70 23.54
N TYR A 890 -33.94 32.04 24.19
CA TYR A 890 -33.38 30.77 23.77
C TYR A 890 -33.41 29.75 24.90
N GLU A 891 -33.60 28.48 24.58
CA GLU A 891 -33.39 27.37 25.48
C GLU A 891 -32.00 26.77 25.22
N ILE A 892 -31.22 26.55 26.27
CA ILE A 892 -30.00 25.74 26.14
C ILE A 892 -30.43 24.29 25.91
N VAL A 893 -30.01 23.68 24.82
CA VAL A 893 -30.39 22.29 24.48
C VAL A 893 -29.21 21.32 24.56
N TYR A 894 -27.98 21.85 24.54
CA TYR A 894 -26.77 21.06 24.74
C TYR A 894 -25.65 21.92 25.32
N SER A 895 -24.85 21.33 26.22
CA SER A 895 -23.53 21.84 26.62
C SER A 895 -22.64 20.68 27.04
N ASN A 896 -21.37 20.70 26.64
CA ASN A 896 -20.38 19.72 27.09
C ASN A 896 -19.91 19.96 28.54
N VAL A 897 -20.19 21.13 29.10
CA VAL A 897 -19.76 21.53 30.45
C VAL A 897 -20.92 21.57 31.45
N ARG A 898 -22.09 22.07 31.06
CA ARG A 898 -23.23 22.25 31.99
C ARG A 898 -23.97 20.93 32.22
N SER A 899 -24.43 20.76 33.45
CA SER A 899 -25.26 19.62 33.87
C SER A 899 -26.76 19.95 33.93
N SER A 900 -27.14 21.22 33.80
CA SER A 900 -28.54 21.66 33.76
C SER A 900 -28.74 22.73 32.69
N TYR A 901 -29.91 22.67 32.07
CA TYR A 901 -30.32 23.54 30.98
C TYR A 901 -31.48 24.43 31.41
N GLY A 902 -31.63 25.57 30.75
CA GLY A 902 -32.69 26.52 31.03
C GLY A 902 -32.79 27.58 29.95
N THR A 903 -33.81 28.43 30.08
CA THR A 903 -34.07 29.54 29.17
C THR A 903 -33.18 30.74 29.50
N VAL A 904 -32.65 31.39 28.47
CA VAL A 904 -31.82 32.59 28.54
C VAL A 904 -32.32 33.66 27.58
N SER A 905 -32.18 34.93 27.97
CA SER A 905 -32.55 36.10 27.17
C SER A 905 -31.58 37.25 27.45
N GLY A 906 -31.36 38.14 26.48
CA GLY A 906 -30.35 39.20 26.61
C GLY A 906 -28.96 38.65 26.30
N THR A 907 -28.12 38.41 27.31
CA THR A 907 -26.75 37.89 27.09
C THR A 907 -26.63 36.46 27.60
N VAL A 908 -25.92 35.61 26.85
CA VAL A 908 -25.44 34.30 27.31
C VAL A 908 -23.92 34.29 27.35
N SER A 909 -23.34 33.61 28.33
CA SER A 909 -21.88 33.43 28.43
C SER A 909 -21.53 31.97 28.24
N ALA A 910 -20.75 31.63 27.22
CA ALA A 910 -20.05 30.36 27.12
C ALA A 910 -18.74 30.45 27.93
N GLY A 911 -18.42 29.41 28.70
CA GLY A 911 -17.19 29.29 29.46
C GLY A 911 -15.98 28.92 28.58
N THR A 912 -14.82 28.81 29.23
CA THR A 912 -13.60 28.24 28.62
C THR A 912 -13.84 26.78 28.24
N ASN A 913 -13.43 26.37 27.04
CA ASN A 913 -13.64 25.03 26.49
C ASN A 913 -15.11 24.55 26.52
N GLU A 914 -16.06 25.49 26.36
CA GLU A 914 -17.49 25.19 26.29
C GLU A 914 -17.97 25.24 24.83
N SER A 915 -18.67 24.18 24.42
CA SER A 915 -19.58 24.11 23.29
C SER A 915 -21.00 24.23 23.83
N LEU A 916 -21.76 25.21 23.34
CA LEU A 916 -23.11 25.52 23.78
C LEU A 916 -24.05 25.55 22.57
N VAL A 917 -25.17 24.83 22.63
CA VAL A 917 -26.23 24.89 21.62
C VAL A 917 -27.48 25.48 22.25
N LEU A 918 -28.03 26.49 21.59
CA LEU A 918 -29.19 27.26 21.99
C LEU A 918 -30.26 27.11 20.92
N LYS A 919 -31.49 26.79 21.29
CA LYS A 919 -32.64 26.75 20.39
C LYS A 919 -33.53 27.96 20.65
N LYS A 920 -33.88 28.72 19.61
CA LYS A 920 -34.77 29.88 19.73
C LYS A 920 -36.16 29.42 20.18
N VAL A 921 -36.70 30.11 21.17
CA VAL A 921 -38.06 29.88 21.67
C VAL A 921 -38.96 30.92 21.00
N ASN A 922 -39.93 30.45 20.22
CA ASN A 922 -40.92 31.31 19.56
C ASN A 922 -41.91 31.92 20.54
#